data_AF-A0A0N1H856-F1
#
_entry.id   AF-A0A0N1H856-F1
#
_cell.length_a   1.000
_cell.length_b   1.000
_cell.length_c   1.000
_cell.angle_alpha   90.00
_cell.angle_beta   90.00
_cell.angle_gamma   90.00
#
_symmetry.space_group_name_H-M   'P 1'
#
loop_
_entity.id
_entity.type
_entity.pdbx_description
1 polymer ?
#
loop_
_entity_poly.entity_id
_entity_poly.type
_entity_poly.pdbx_seq_one_letter_code
_entity_poly.pdbx_strand_id
1 'polypeptide(L)'
;MWLNTVTSKRSRNPSSVPHPPLQRSRSSNTLPSRSSSPSSILAETLRKNAFRPKKSPPPTEEDAQTTSLNKDLHTLADVFPDIKVEVFRELLRRFDGDSRVQICTEQLYKFKGEWAGGRVENPPREPGKAIPAEELFRSSSYISASTKALMLEFRSSSKSSVDAVLAEVNYSYSRARPILLDIANKSKWAMFKQAIGWKQKRNLGDAPAVLFERVVDGKPQQLIATESAQLDQELESIYVRAEQQRQHEVTESADHVLAAEINHEEAVEAAALFECQVCYNDVPFEDVTCCSTGDHDVCLDCVRRTLHEAIFGQGWHRSIDVEYGTLKCLSTAGCTGRIPTFLVQRAILTQPSGLTTWATFESRLFEANIQSTNVELVRCPFCNYAEVDRRLDTAAARSLRWSLRKPAVPAFALLLLLAFLPALVIFLGPLLFLFPSWSQRLFYDALAQVALQNRRSKFTCLSPACARPSCLTCSKAWHDPHICHEPLIVSLRTSVEAARTAAIKRVCPRCGTAFVKSSGCNKLTCVCGYSMCYLCRANIGKAGAAGNAEGAAGYRHFCEHFRPTAGKKCTECEKCDLYREEDEDEAVRQAGEKAEQDWRHREGMVGVKGLEGAVGNIGGAGGWWHEFLRGQWTVQGIVNWSVGRCVIVEEV
;
A
#
# COMPACT_ATOMS: atom_id res chain seq x y z
N MET A 1 9.52 26.48 -29.25
CA MET A 1 10.67 27.16 -29.87
C MET A 1 11.90 26.31 -29.64
N TRP A 2 12.36 25.61 -30.68
CA TRP A 2 13.58 24.81 -30.68
C TRP A 2 14.41 25.29 -31.87
N LEU A 3 15.65 25.69 -31.65
CA LEU A 3 16.63 25.94 -32.71
C LEU A 3 17.95 25.29 -32.30
N ASN A 4 18.29 24.22 -33.02
CA ASN A 4 19.61 23.62 -33.06
C ASN A 4 20.49 24.41 -34.04
N THR A 5 21.74 24.68 -33.67
CA THR A 5 22.76 25.11 -34.62
C THR A 5 23.97 24.18 -34.56
N VAL A 6 24.23 23.57 -35.71
CA VAL A 6 25.44 22.81 -36.08
C VAL A 6 26.53 23.80 -36.42
N THR A 7 27.78 23.56 -35.98
CA THR A 7 28.96 24.09 -36.70
C THR A 7 30.08 23.07 -36.75
N SER A 8 30.62 22.91 -37.96
CA SER A 8 31.76 22.09 -38.32
C SER A 8 33.01 22.97 -38.37
N LYS A 9 34.20 22.42 -38.07
CA LYS A 9 35.48 22.96 -38.55
C LYS A 9 36.48 21.83 -38.80
N ARG A 10 36.98 21.79 -40.04
CA ARG A 10 38.04 20.94 -40.60
C ARG A 10 39.16 21.86 -41.10
N SER A 11 40.42 21.46 -40.92
CA SER A 11 41.66 21.91 -41.61
C SER A 11 42.85 21.73 -40.64
N ARG A 12 44.03 21.18 -40.95
CA ARG A 12 44.79 21.02 -42.21
C ARG A 12 45.96 20.03 -41.97
N ASN A 13 46.32 19.25 -42.99
CA ASN A 13 47.59 18.51 -43.11
C ASN A 13 48.73 19.41 -43.61
N PRO A 14 49.99 18.90 -43.57
CA PRO A 14 50.79 18.88 -44.80
C PRO A 14 51.43 17.52 -45.11
N SER A 15 51.47 17.22 -46.42
CA SER A 15 52.14 16.14 -47.16
C SER A 15 53.69 16.35 -47.17
N SER A 16 54.64 15.50 -47.62
CA SER A 16 54.73 14.37 -48.58
C SER A 16 56.21 13.86 -48.63
N VAL A 17 56.52 12.54 -48.57
CA VAL A 17 57.06 11.63 -49.66
C VAL A 17 58.62 11.65 -49.84
N PRO A 18 59.39 10.64 -50.39
CA PRO A 18 59.16 9.25 -50.91
C PRO A 18 60.15 8.08 -50.49
N HIS A 19 59.67 6.82 -50.60
CA HIS A 19 60.20 5.49 -51.12
C HIS A 19 61.72 5.13 -51.28
N PRO A 20 62.16 3.84 -51.57
CA PRO A 20 61.65 2.44 -51.36
C PRO A 20 62.79 1.43 -50.89
N PRO A 21 62.87 0.13 -51.33
CA PRO A 21 62.48 -1.11 -50.63
C PRO A 21 63.64 -2.09 -50.30
N LEU A 22 63.37 -3.27 -49.68
CA LEU A 22 64.05 -4.60 -49.84
C LEU A 22 63.64 -5.55 -48.67
N GLN A 23 62.86 -6.61 -48.92
CA GLN A 23 63.24 -8.03 -49.10
C GLN A 23 63.80 -8.81 -47.89
N ARG A 24 62.99 -9.83 -47.51
CA ARG A 24 63.30 -11.22 -47.07
C ARG A 24 64.32 -11.48 -45.95
N SER A 25 63.84 -12.19 -44.93
CA SER A 25 64.41 -13.50 -44.56
C SER A 25 63.34 -14.43 -43.97
N ARG A 26 63.56 -15.72 -44.18
CA ARG A 26 62.63 -16.85 -43.99
C ARG A 26 63.38 -17.82 -43.07
N SER A 27 62.76 -18.28 -41.99
CA SER A 27 63.26 -19.44 -41.25
C SER A 27 62.10 -20.27 -40.69
N SER A 28 62.06 -21.49 -41.18
CA SER A 28 61.22 -22.62 -40.80
C SER A 28 61.54 -23.12 -39.41
N ASN A 29 60.53 -23.45 -38.60
CA ASN A 29 60.70 -24.28 -37.41
C ASN A 29 59.79 -25.52 -37.46
N THR A 30 60.46 -26.63 -37.23
CA THR A 30 60.07 -28.03 -37.21
C THR A 30 59.33 -28.39 -35.91
N LEU A 31 58.39 -29.34 -36.00
CA LEU A 31 57.76 -30.02 -34.86
C LEU A 31 58.78 -30.75 -33.96
N PRO A 32 58.46 -30.93 -32.68
CA PRO A 32 58.74 -32.21 -32.05
C PRO A 32 57.55 -32.80 -31.26
N SER A 33 57.49 -34.13 -31.30
CA SER A 33 56.57 -35.02 -30.60
C SER A 33 57.10 -35.49 -29.23
N ARG A 34 56.17 -35.99 -28.38
CA ARG A 34 56.31 -36.77 -27.11
C ARG A 34 56.49 -35.92 -25.84
N SER A 35 55.93 -36.24 -24.66
CA SER A 35 55.39 -37.48 -24.07
C SER A 35 54.39 -37.13 -22.94
N SER A 36 53.34 -37.94 -22.75
CA SER A 36 52.32 -37.76 -21.70
C SER A 36 52.71 -38.47 -20.40
N SER A 37 53.00 -37.72 -19.34
CA SER A 37 53.21 -38.25 -17.99
C SER A 37 51.85 -38.56 -17.30
N PRO A 38 51.72 -39.63 -16.50
CA PRO A 38 50.46 -39.98 -15.82
C PRO A 38 49.95 -38.91 -14.83
N SER A 39 50.85 -38.03 -14.39
CA SER A 39 50.54 -36.86 -13.56
C SER A 39 49.77 -35.76 -14.31
N SER A 40 49.86 -35.66 -15.64
CA SER A 40 49.05 -34.70 -16.40
C SER A 40 47.60 -35.19 -16.56
N ILE A 41 47.40 -36.51 -16.65
CA ILE A 41 46.07 -37.12 -16.71
C ILE A 41 45.38 -37.05 -15.34
N LEU A 42 46.13 -37.25 -14.24
CA LEU A 42 45.60 -37.06 -12.89
C LEU A 42 45.27 -35.58 -12.61
N ALA A 43 46.10 -34.65 -13.08
CA ALA A 43 45.83 -33.21 -12.96
C ALA A 43 44.62 -32.77 -13.82
N GLU A 44 44.43 -33.37 -14.99
CA GLU A 44 43.30 -33.10 -15.89
C GLU A 44 41.99 -33.71 -15.37
N THR A 45 42.04 -34.90 -14.76
CA THR A 45 40.87 -35.54 -14.12
C THR A 45 40.48 -34.84 -12.81
N LEU A 46 41.44 -34.37 -12.02
CA LEU A 46 41.17 -33.53 -10.84
C LEU A 46 40.66 -32.11 -11.21
N ARG A 47 41.02 -31.58 -12.40
CA ARG A 47 40.42 -30.34 -12.94
C ARG A 47 38.96 -30.52 -13.34
N LYS A 48 38.56 -31.73 -13.76
CA LYS A 48 37.20 -32.07 -14.22
C LYS A 48 36.27 -32.55 -13.10
N ASN A 49 36.70 -32.49 -11.84
CA ASN A 49 35.84 -32.80 -10.70
C ASN A 49 34.64 -31.84 -10.60
N ALA A 50 33.44 -32.36 -10.87
CA ALA A 50 32.16 -31.64 -10.85
C ALA A 50 31.78 -31.08 -9.46
N PHE A 51 32.50 -31.47 -8.40
CA PHE A 51 32.26 -31.06 -7.01
C PHE A 51 33.27 -30.03 -6.47
N ARG A 52 34.17 -29.51 -7.31
CA ARG A 52 35.03 -28.40 -6.86
C ARG A 52 34.18 -27.12 -6.80
N PRO A 53 34.00 -26.48 -5.63
CA PRO A 53 33.37 -25.17 -5.60
C PRO A 53 34.19 -24.25 -6.50
N LYS A 54 33.57 -23.69 -7.53
CA LYS A 54 34.19 -22.66 -8.37
C LYS A 54 34.58 -21.52 -7.43
N LYS A 55 35.87 -21.43 -7.05
CA LYS A 55 36.39 -20.22 -6.39
C LYS A 55 36.17 -19.10 -7.38
N SER A 56 35.31 -18.15 -7.03
CA SER A 56 35.16 -16.91 -7.79
C SER A 56 36.53 -16.27 -7.94
N PRO A 57 36.86 -15.70 -9.13
CA PRO A 57 38.03 -14.86 -9.25
C PRO A 57 37.97 -13.74 -8.20
N PRO A 58 39.13 -13.20 -7.75
CA PRO A 58 39.14 -12.06 -6.85
C PRO A 58 38.29 -10.92 -7.43
N PRO A 59 37.53 -10.18 -6.59
CA PRO A 59 36.66 -9.12 -7.07
C PRO A 59 37.48 -8.08 -7.84
N THR A 60 36.99 -7.71 -9.01
CA THR A 60 37.64 -6.66 -9.83
C THR A 60 37.42 -5.28 -9.18
N GLU A 61 38.24 -4.28 -9.51
CA GLU A 61 38.06 -2.92 -9.00
C GLU A 61 36.65 -2.36 -9.33
N GLU A 62 36.09 -2.76 -10.47
CA GLU A 62 34.73 -2.41 -10.90
C GLU A 62 33.63 -3.05 -10.02
N ASP A 63 33.87 -4.26 -9.51
CA ASP A 63 32.96 -4.93 -8.57
C ASP A 63 32.97 -4.22 -7.20
N ALA A 64 34.14 -3.70 -6.79
CA ALA A 64 34.27 -2.92 -5.55
C ALA A 64 33.52 -1.57 -5.65
N GLN A 65 33.60 -0.89 -6.79
CA GLN A 65 32.86 0.36 -7.02
C GLN A 65 31.35 0.13 -7.04
N THR A 66 30.88 -0.93 -7.71
CA THR A 66 29.46 -1.32 -7.73
C THR A 66 28.95 -1.65 -6.32
N THR A 67 29.76 -2.34 -5.52
CA THR A 67 29.44 -2.68 -4.13
C THR A 67 29.32 -1.42 -3.26
N SER A 68 30.22 -0.45 -3.46
CA SER A 68 30.18 0.85 -2.79
C SER A 68 28.91 1.64 -3.15
N LEU A 69 28.58 1.73 -4.44
CA LEU A 69 27.35 2.38 -4.92
C LEU A 69 26.07 1.75 -4.36
N ASN A 70 26.05 0.42 -4.22
CA ASN A 70 24.92 -0.28 -3.62
C ASN A 70 24.79 0.02 -2.13
N LYS A 71 25.90 0.14 -1.40
CA LYS A 71 25.89 0.58 0.01
C LYS A 71 25.36 2.01 0.16
N ASP A 72 25.79 2.91 -0.71
CA ASP A 72 25.28 4.30 -0.77
C ASP A 72 23.78 4.34 -1.06
N LEU A 73 23.32 3.50 -2.00
CA LEU A 73 21.90 3.38 -2.37
C LEU A 73 21.04 2.91 -1.19
N HIS A 74 21.52 1.92 -0.42
CA HIS A 74 20.85 1.48 0.80
C HIS A 74 20.77 2.61 1.83
N THR A 75 21.87 3.33 2.06
CA THR A 75 21.93 4.44 3.02
C THR A 75 20.93 5.54 2.67
N LEU A 76 20.87 5.95 1.39
CA LEU A 76 19.91 6.98 0.95
C LEU A 76 18.46 6.53 1.08
N ALA A 77 18.18 5.26 0.79
CA ALA A 77 16.83 4.72 0.91
C ALA A 77 16.34 4.59 2.36
N ASP A 78 17.24 4.34 3.30
CA ASP A 78 16.91 4.32 4.73
C ASP A 78 16.64 5.73 5.27
N VAL A 79 17.35 6.75 4.78
CA VAL A 79 17.16 8.15 5.18
C VAL A 79 15.91 8.77 4.55
N PHE A 80 15.60 8.44 3.30
CA PHE A 80 14.45 8.97 2.55
C PHE A 80 13.51 7.85 2.09
N PRO A 81 12.75 7.25 3.01
CA PRO A 81 11.88 6.10 2.71
C PRO A 81 10.74 6.40 1.73
N ASP A 82 10.40 7.67 1.52
CA ASP A 82 9.29 8.08 0.68
C ASP A 82 9.67 8.27 -0.80
N ILE A 83 10.96 8.23 -1.16
CA ILE A 83 11.40 8.46 -2.53
C ILE A 83 11.72 7.12 -3.21
N LYS A 84 11.27 6.93 -4.45
CA LYS A 84 11.56 5.72 -5.22
C LYS A 84 13.06 5.54 -5.46
N VAL A 85 13.52 4.28 -5.40
CA VAL A 85 14.94 3.90 -5.54
C VAL A 85 15.58 4.36 -6.86
N GLU A 86 14.78 4.50 -7.92
CA GLU A 86 15.24 5.02 -9.22
C GLU A 86 15.83 6.43 -9.15
N VAL A 87 15.30 7.30 -8.29
CA VAL A 87 15.77 8.68 -8.12
C VAL A 87 17.15 8.70 -7.49
N PHE A 88 17.37 7.83 -6.49
CA PHE A 88 18.69 7.68 -5.86
C PHE A 88 19.73 7.18 -6.85
N ARG A 89 19.39 6.21 -7.71
CA ARG A 89 20.31 5.76 -8.76
C ARG A 89 20.68 6.88 -9.74
N GLU A 90 19.72 7.73 -10.10
CA GLU A 90 19.95 8.89 -10.96
C GLU A 90 20.90 9.91 -10.30
N LEU A 91 20.71 10.19 -9.02
CA LEU A 91 21.57 11.08 -8.24
C LEU A 91 22.99 10.52 -8.07
N LEU A 92 23.11 9.25 -7.69
CA LEU A 92 24.40 8.58 -7.48
C LEU A 92 25.21 8.44 -8.79
N ARG A 93 24.56 8.43 -9.96
CA ARG A 93 25.25 8.47 -11.27
C ARG A 93 25.68 9.88 -11.70
N ARG A 94 25.04 10.92 -11.18
CA ARG A 94 25.34 12.32 -11.53
C ARG A 94 26.48 12.90 -10.70
N PHE A 95 26.67 12.41 -9.47
CA PHE A 95 27.70 12.91 -8.55
C PHE A 95 28.76 11.85 -8.28
N ASP A 96 30.03 12.20 -8.53
CA ASP A 96 31.18 11.35 -8.28
C ASP A 96 32.00 11.85 -7.06
N GLY A 97 32.67 10.92 -6.37
CA GLY A 97 33.62 11.22 -5.27
C GLY A 97 33.25 10.62 -3.90
N ASP A 98 34.14 10.83 -2.93
CA ASP A 98 34.05 10.24 -1.57
C ASP A 98 32.91 10.84 -0.72
N SER A 99 32.45 12.05 -1.06
CA SER A 99 31.33 12.75 -0.38
C SER A 99 29.99 12.61 -1.11
N ARG A 100 29.83 11.58 -1.95
CA ARG A 100 28.66 11.40 -2.83
C ARG A 100 27.35 11.37 -2.05
N VAL A 101 27.28 10.58 -0.99
CA VAL A 101 26.05 10.42 -0.19
C VAL A 101 25.65 11.76 0.43
N GLN A 102 26.60 12.48 1.02
CA GLN A 102 26.38 13.78 1.65
C GLN A 102 25.80 14.79 0.64
N ILE A 103 26.39 14.88 -0.55
CA ILE A 103 25.89 15.76 -1.62
C ILE A 103 24.48 15.36 -2.04
N CYS A 104 24.23 14.06 -2.24
CA CYS A 104 22.89 13.57 -2.59
C CYS A 104 21.86 13.89 -1.50
N THR A 105 22.21 13.72 -0.21
CA THR A 105 21.32 14.06 0.91
C THR A 105 21.00 15.56 0.95
N GLU A 106 21.98 16.44 0.73
CA GLU A 106 21.73 17.89 0.69
C GLU A 106 20.83 18.29 -0.48
N GLN A 107 21.06 17.71 -1.66
CA GLN A 107 20.25 17.99 -2.86
C GLN A 107 18.81 17.53 -2.68
N LEU A 108 18.60 16.35 -2.09
CA LEU A 108 17.26 15.84 -1.77
C LEU A 108 16.58 16.67 -0.69
N TYR A 109 17.33 17.20 0.28
CA TYR A 109 16.77 18.07 1.30
C TYR A 109 16.33 19.43 0.73
N LYS A 110 17.13 20.04 -0.16
CA LYS A 110 16.88 21.36 -0.74
C LYS A 110 15.86 21.34 -1.89
N PHE A 111 15.93 20.33 -2.76
CA PHE A 111 15.18 20.28 -4.02
C PHE A 111 14.33 18.99 -4.16
N LYS A 112 13.74 18.52 -3.05
CA LYS A 112 12.96 17.28 -3.00
C LYS A 112 11.89 17.20 -4.10
N GLY A 113 11.15 18.28 -4.30
CA GLY A 113 10.06 18.33 -5.28
C GLY A 113 10.52 18.20 -6.73
N GLU A 114 11.66 18.80 -7.07
CA GLU A 114 12.22 18.78 -8.43
C GLU A 114 12.81 17.42 -8.79
N TRP A 115 13.54 16.81 -7.86
CA TRP A 115 14.13 15.49 -8.06
C TRP A 115 13.10 14.37 -8.02
N ALA A 116 12.18 14.39 -7.05
CA ALA A 116 11.16 13.37 -6.95
C ALA A 116 10.18 13.47 -8.14
N GLY A 117 9.70 14.67 -8.51
CA GLY A 117 8.84 14.86 -9.67
C GLY A 117 7.60 13.94 -9.68
N GLY A 118 7.05 13.61 -8.50
CA GLY A 118 5.95 12.65 -8.33
C GLY A 118 6.36 11.17 -8.18
N ARG A 119 7.65 10.84 -8.27
CA ARG A 119 8.24 9.51 -8.01
C ARG A 119 8.40 9.25 -6.51
N VAL A 120 7.28 9.38 -5.79
CA VAL A 120 7.17 9.12 -4.36
C VAL A 120 6.58 7.72 -4.18
N GLU A 121 7.12 6.95 -3.25
CA GLU A 121 6.62 5.64 -2.85
C GLU A 121 5.50 5.84 -1.80
N ASN A 122 4.31 5.30 -2.09
CA ASN A 122 3.16 5.36 -1.18
C ASN A 122 2.54 3.95 -1.05
N PRO A 123 2.64 3.29 0.11
CA PRO A 123 3.23 3.76 1.37
C PRO A 123 4.76 3.93 1.30
N PRO A 124 5.37 4.78 2.17
CA PRO A 124 6.82 4.88 2.28
C PRO A 124 7.44 3.54 2.64
N ARG A 125 8.66 3.30 2.18
CA ARG A 125 9.42 2.10 2.49
C ARG A 125 9.78 2.03 3.98
N GLU A 126 9.73 0.84 4.56
CA GLU A 126 10.21 0.62 5.92
C GLU A 126 11.75 0.71 5.96
N PRO A 127 12.34 1.53 6.86
CA PRO A 127 13.80 1.61 7.00
C PRO A 127 14.40 0.24 7.31
N GLY A 128 15.48 -0.13 6.63
CA GLY A 128 16.15 -1.43 6.80
C GLY A 128 15.56 -2.59 5.97
N LYS A 129 14.43 -2.40 5.28
CA LYS A 129 13.95 -3.38 4.28
C LYS A 129 14.98 -3.52 3.16
N ALA A 130 15.35 -4.72 2.74
CA ALA A 130 16.33 -4.92 1.67
C ALA A 130 15.83 -4.44 0.29
N ILE A 131 16.72 -3.84 -0.51
CA ILE A 131 16.46 -3.49 -1.91
C ILE A 131 16.49 -4.78 -2.74
N PRO A 132 15.49 -5.06 -3.59
CA PRO A 132 15.53 -6.20 -4.51
C PRO A 132 16.78 -6.15 -5.40
N ALA A 133 17.39 -7.30 -5.69
CA ALA A 133 18.61 -7.36 -6.51
C ALA A 133 18.44 -6.70 -7.89
N GLU A 134 17.21 -6.66 -8.41
CA GLU A 134 16.83 -6.01 -9.66
C GLU A 134 17.01 -4.49 -9.65
N GLU A 135 16.92 -3.87 -8.47
CA GLU A 135 17.03 -2.43 -8.30
C GLU A 135 18.42 -1.96 -7.88
N LEU A 136 19.34 -2.87 -7.60
CA LEU A 136 20.74 -2.55 -7.30
C LEU A 136 21.52 -2.16 -8.57
N PHE A 137 22.62 -1.44 -8.41
CA PHE A 137 23.61 -1.28 -9.47
C PHE A 137 24.19 -2.63 -9.86
N ARG A 138 24.28 -2.88 -11.17
CA ARG A 138 24.79 -4.11 -11.76
C ARG A 138 26.24 -3.92 -12.20
N SER A 139 27.04 -4.97 -12.09
CA SER A 139 28.43 -4.96 -12.56
C SER A 139 28.48 -4.89 -14.09
N SER A 140 29.59 -4.37 -14.62
CA SER A 140 29.86 -4.30 -16.06
C SER A 140 29.83 -5.68 -16.73
N SER A 141 30.36 -6.70 -16.04
CA SER A 141 30.34 -8.11 -16.48
C SER A 141 28.91 -8.65 -16.59
N TYR A 142 28.03 -8.34 -15.63
CA TYR A 142 26.62 -8.72 -15.70
C TYR A 142 25.88 -8.02 -16.84
N ILE A 143 26.09 -6.71 -17.02
CA ILE A 143 25.46 -5.92 -18.09
C ILE A 143 25.86 -6.49 -19.46
N SER A 144 27.15 -6.73 -19.68
CA SER A 144 27.62 -7.27 -20.96
C SER A 144 27.13 -8.70 -21.21
N ALA A 145 27.12 -9.57 -20.19
CA ALA A 145 26.63 -10.94 -20.29
C ALA A 145 25.11 -10.99 -20.57
N SER A 146 24.31 -10.16 -19.89
CA SER A 146 22.85 -10.10 -20.08
C SER A 146 22.49 -9.56 -21.47
N THR A 147 23.16 -8.50 -21.95
CA THR A 147 23.01 -8.03 -23.34
C THR A 147 23.34 -9.13 -24.34
N LYS A 148 24.47 -9.84 -24.17
CA LYS A 148 24.85 -10.95 -25.06
C LYS A 148 23.80 -12.07 -25.06
N ALA A 149 23.32 -12.49 -23.89
CA ALA A 149 22.31 -13.53 -23.73
C ALA A 149 20.99 -13.16 -24.45
N LEU A 150 20.49 -11.94 -24.26
CA LEU A 150 19.26 -11.47 -24.91
C LEU A 150 19.42 -11.28 -26.42
N MET A 151 20.58 -10.79 -26.88
CA MET A 151 20.87 -10.69 -28.31
C MET A 151 20.92 -12.06 -29.00
N LEU A 152 21.41 -13.08 -28.30
CA LEU A 152 21.43 -14.46 -28.80
C LEU A 152 20.02 -15.07 -28.89
N GLU A 153 19.14 -14.75 -27.94
CA GLU A 153 17.74 -15.21 -27.89
C GLU A 153 16.84 -14.48 -28.90
N PHE A 154 17.01 -13.15 -29.03
CA PHE A 154 16.21 -12.25 -29.87
C PHE A 154 16.99 -11.74 -31.08
N ARG A 155 17.51 -12.66 -31.91
CA ARG A 155 18.24 -12.31 -33.14
C ARG A 155 17.46 -11.43 -34.13
N SER A 156 16.13 -11.38 -34.00
CA SER A 156 15.26 -10.52 -34.81
C SER A 156 15.24 -9.05 -34.37
N SER A 157 15.66 -8.77 -33.13
CA SER A 157 15.67 -7.42 -32.56
C SER A 157 17.04 -6.77 -32.76
N SER A 158 17.07 -5.46 -33.03
CA SER A 158 18.34 -4.74 -33.15
C SER A 158 19.03 -4.59 -31.79
N LYS A 159 20.36 -4.50 -31.80
CA LYS A 159 21.16 -4.24 -30.59
C LYS A 159 20.69 -2.98 -29.86
N SER A 160 20.41 -1.90 -30.59
CA SER A 160 19.88 -0.66 -30.03
C SER A 160 18.55 -0.83 -29.29
N SER A 161 17.67 -1.72 -29.78
CA SER A 161 16.38 -1.97 -29.14
C SER A 161 16.55 -2.76 -27.84
N VAL A 162 17.43 -3.76 -27.84
CA VAL A 162 17.73 -4.56 -26.64
C VAL A 162 18.42 -3.70 -25.58
N ASP A 163 19.39 -2.87 -25.97
CA ASP A 163 20.09 -1.96 -25.05
C ASP A 163 19.15 -0.89 -24.46
N ALA A 164 18.18 -0.39 -25.25
CA ALA A 164 17.18 0.56 -24.78
C ALA A 164 16.26 -0.06 -23.72
N VAL A 165 15.75 -1.28 -23.97
CA VAL A 165 14.89 -1.99 -23.00
C VAL A 165 15.67 -2.30 -21.74
N LEU A 166 16.92 -2.78 -21.85
CA LEU A 166 17.77 -3.03 -20.69
C LEU A 166 18.02 -1.77 -19.87
N ALA A 167 18.29 -0.62 -20.51
CA ALA A 167 18.49 0.64 -19.80
C ALA A 167 17.25 1.09 -19.00
N GLU A 168 16.04 0.84 -19.53
CA GLU A 168 14.78 1.17 -18.86
C GLU A 168 14.55 0.32 -17.60
N VAL A 169 14.92 -0.97 -17.62
CA VAL A 169 14.73 -1.89 -16.49
C VAL A 169 15.99 -2.12 -15.65
N ASN A 170 16.92 -1.15 -15.62
CA ASN A 170 18.16 -1.24 -14.83
C ASN A 170 19.01 -2.49 -15.14
N TYR A 171 19.07 -2.85 -16.42
CA TYR A 171 19.82 -3.97 -17.00
C TYR A 171 19.47 -5.36 -16.44
N SER A 172 18.32 -5.50 -15.77
CA SER A 172 17.85 -6.80 -15.28
C SER A 172 17.42 -7.72 -16.43
N TYR A 173 17.98 -8.94 -16.47
CA TYR A 173 17.58 -9.96 -17.45
C TYR A 173 16.13 -10.41 -17.23
N SER A 174 15.75 -10.72 -15.98
CA SER A 174 14.38 -11.12 -15.60
C SER A 174 13.30 -10.14 -16.07
N ARG A 175 13.52 -8.83 -15.91
CA ARG A 175 12.55 -7.79 -16.31
C ARG A 175 12.60 -7.42 -17.79
N ALA A 176 13.75 -7.51 -18.45
CA ALA A 176 13.90 -7.14 -19.85
C ALA A 176 13.29 -8.18 -20.80
N ARG A 177 13.45 -9.47 -20.49
CA ARG A 177 12.96 -10.58 -21.31
C ARG A 177 11.45 -10.53 -21.63
N PRO A 178 10.51 -10.33 -20.68
CA PRO A 178 9.09 -10.26 -20.99
C PRO A 178 8.74 -9.10 -21.93
N ILE A 179 9.39 -7.95 -21.79
CA ILE A 179 9.19 -6.79 -22.67
C ILE A 179 9.66 -7.12 -24.09
N LEU A 180 10.83 -7.75 -24.23
CA LEU A 180 11.35 -8.18 -25.52
C LEU A 180 10.51 -9.30 -26.16
N LEU A 181 9.93 -10.20 -25.36
CA LEU A 181 8.96 -11.21 -25.84
C LEU A 181 7.70 -10.55 -26.37
N ASP A 182 7.16 -9.56 -25.67
CA ASP A 182 5.97 -8.82 -26.11
C ASP A 182 6.23 -8.07 -27.41
N ILE A 183 7.36 -7.37 -27.52
CA ILE A 183 7.79 -6.69 -28.75
C ILE A 183 7.96 -7.68 -29.91
N ALA A 184 8.61 -8.82 -29.65
CA ALA A 184 8.83 -9.86 -30.66
C ALA A 184 7.51 -10.47 -31.15
N ASN A 185 6.58 -10.76 -30.23
CA ASN A 185 5.27 -11.35 -30.53
C ASN A 185 4.33 -10.34 -31.23
N LYS A 186 4.42 -9.04 -30.91
CA LYS A 186 3.61 -7.98 -31.55
C LYS A 186 4.14 -7.50 -32.90
N SER A 187 5.31 -7.96 -33.34
CA SER A 187 5.83 -7.57 -34.65
C SER A 187 4.87 -8.01 -35.77
N LYS A 188 4.60 -7.12 -36.75
CA LYS A 188 3.66 -7.37 -37.86
C LYS A 188 3.93 -8.69 -38.58
N TRP A 189 5.21 -9.07 -38.66
CA TRP A 189 5.67 -10.31 -39.28
C TRP A 189 5.48 -11.56 -38.40
N ALA A 190 5.52 -11.42 -37.07
CA ALA A 190 5.18 -12.51 -36.15
C ALA A 190 3.67 -12.76 -36.13
N MET A 191 2.84 -11.70 -36.10
CA MET A 191 1.38 -11.83 -36.20
C MET A 191 0.97 -12.52 -37.51
N PHE A 192 1.57 -12.14 -38.64
CA PHE A 192 1.30 -12.77 -39.93
C PHE A 192 1.65 -14.26 -39.94
N LYS A 193 2.80 -14.66 -39.36
CA LYS A 193 3.19 -16.08 -39.30
C LYS A 193 2.40 -16.89 -38.28
N GLN A 194 1.87 -16.25 -37.24
CA GLN A 194 0.95 -16.87 -36.30
C GLN A 194 -0.41 -17.13 -36.96
N ALA A 195 -0.91 -16.21 -37.78
CA ALA A 195 -2.15 -16.40 -38.54
C ALA A 195 -2.07 -17.53 -39.58
N ILE A 196 -0.87 -17.82 -40.09
CA ILE A 196 -0.59 -18.89 -41.06
C ILE A 196 -0.22 -20.22 -40.36
N GLY A 197 -0.17 -20.26 -39.03
CA GLY A 197 0.13 -21.48 -38.26
C GLY A 197 1.57 -21.96 -38.35
N TRP A 198 2.49 -21.17 -38.91
CA TRP A 198 3.88 -21.56 -39.14
C TRP A 198 4.81 -21.33 -37.94
N LYS A 199 4.36 -20.66 -36.87
CA LYS A 199 5.11 -20.55 -35.62
C LYS A 199 4.19 -20.56 -34.40
N GLN A 200 4.55 -21.38 -33.42
CA GLN A 200 3.94 -21.40 -32.09
C GLN A 200 4.36 -20.17 -31.29
N LYS A 201 3.44 -19.65 -30.46
CA LYS A 201 3.68 -18.49 -29.59
C LYS A 201 4.78 -18.84 -28.57
N ARG A 202 5.81 -17.99 -28.46
CA ARG A 202 6.83 -18.12 -27.41
C ARG A 202 6.22 -17.71 -26.07
N ASN A 203 6.28 -18.60 -25.07
CA ASN A 203 5.82 -18.31 -23.73
C ASN A 203 6.97 -17.86 -22.83
N LEU A 204 6.64 -17.09 -21.80
CA LEU A 204 7.62 -16.59 -20.83
C LEU A 204 8.31 -17.75 -20.07
N GLY A 205 7.62 -18.86 -19.87
CA GLY A 205 8.16 -20.04 -19.19
C GLY A 205 9.08 -20.92 -20.05
N ASP A 206 9.18 -20.67 -21.36
CA ASP A 206 10.00 -21.52 -22.23
C ASP A 206 11.48 -21.20 -22.03
N ALA A 207 12.26 -22.19 -21.64
CA ALA A 207 13.70 -22.05 -21.47
C ALA A 207 14.38 -21.83 -22.83
N PRO A 208 15.18 -20.75 -23.02
CA PRO A 208 15.80 -20.47 -24.31
C PRO A 208 16.92 -21.48 -24.58
N ALA A 209 16.73 -22.32 -25.61
CA ALA A 209 17.69 -23.38 -26.00
C ALA A 209 19.12 -22.89 -26.27
N VAL A 210 19.34 -21.59 -26.45
CA VAL A 210 20.67 -20.99 -26.66
C VAL A 210 21.48 -20.88 -25.37
N LEU A 211 20.83 -20.91 -24.20
CA LEU A 211 21.49 -20.83 -22.89
C LEU A 211 21.83 -22.20 -22.30
N PHE A 212 21.42 -23.30 -22.95
CA PHE A 212 21.62 -24.65 -22.46
C PHE A 212 22.60 -25.42 -23.35
N GLU A 213 23.42 -26.26 -22.72
CA GLU A 213 24.25 -27.21 -23.44
C GLU A 213 23.36 -28.25 -24.14
N ARG A 214 23.77 -28.69 -25.33
CA ARG A 214 23.04 -29.75 -26.04
C ARG A 214 23.10 -31.02 -25.20
N VAL A 215 21.94 -31.57 -24.86
CA VAL A 215 21.83 -32.82 -24.09
C VAL A 215 22.42 -33.95 -24.93
N VAL A 216 23.54 -34.53 -24.49
CA VAL A 216 24.18 -35.65 -25.21
C VAL A 216 23.77 -37.01 -24.62
N ASP A 217 23.47 -37.15 -23.32
CA ASP A 217 23.30 -38.48 -22.70
C ASP A 217 22.36 -38.52 -21.48
N GLY A 218 21.09 -38.13 -21.61
CA GLY A 218 20.09 -38.28 -20.52
C GLY A 218 20.40 -37.55 -19.20
N LYS A 219 21.44 -36.71 -19.18
CA LYS A 219 21.83 -35.87 -18.05
C LYS A 219 20.95 -34.62 -17.97
N PRO A 220 20.73 -34.06 -16.77
CA PRO A 220 19.97 -32.83 -16.59
C PRO A 220 20.56 -31.70 -17.44
N GLN A 221 19.70 -30.88 -18.05
CA GLN A 221 20.10 -29.73 -18.86
C GLN A 221 20.98 -28.79 -18.04
N GLN A 222 22.23 -28.60 -18.46
CA GLN A 222 23.17 -27.68 -17.81
C GLN A 222 23.19 -26.35 -18.56
N LEU A 223 23.23 -25.26 -17.79
CA LEU A 223 23.39 -23.91 -18.33
C LEU A 223 24.82 -23.73 -18.84
N ILE A 224 24.95 -23.09 -20.00
CA ILE A 224 26.24 -22.63 -20.50
C ILE A 224 26.70 -21.49 -19.59
N ALA A 225 27.85 -21.67 -18.93
CA ALA A 225 28.41 -20.66 -18.05
C ALA A 225 28.61 -19.34 -18.81
N THR A 226 27.99 -18.27 -18.32
CA THR A 226 28.20 -16.92 -18.85
C THR A 226 29.46 -16.30 -18.26
N GLU A 227 29.81 -15.10 -18.73
CA GLU A 227 30.94 -14.33 -18.20
C GLU A 227 30.64 -13.70 -16.82
N SER A 228 29.43 -13.90 -16.27
CA SER A 228 29.00 -13.34 -14.98
C SER A 228 28.38 -14.40 -14.07
N ALA A 229 29.00 -14.65 -12.92
CA ALA A 229 28.49 -15.59 -11.91
C ALA A 229 27.11 -15.19 -11.36
N GLN A 230 26.83 -13.88 -11.28
CA GLN A 230 25.54 -13.36 -10.82
C GLN A 230 24.42 -13.70 -11.81
N LEU A 231 24.69 -13.60 -13.12
CA LEU A 231 23.71 -13.97 -14.16
C LEU A 231 23.50 -15.49 -14.21
N ASP A 232 24.57 -16.28 -14.08
CA ASP A 232 24.48 -17.74 -14.04
C ASP A 232 23.55 -18.21 -12.91
N GLN A 233 23.72 -17.65 -11.71
CA GLN A 233 22.87 -17.96 -10.57
C GLN A 233 21.40 -17.55 -10.79
N GLU A 234 21.17 -16.38 -11.41
CA GLU A 234 19.83 -15.92 -11.77
C GLU A 234 19.17 -16.88 -12.77
N LEU A 235 19.86 -17.24 -13.86
CA LEU A 235 19.36 -18.18 -14.87
C LEU A 235 19.13 -19.59 -14.30
N GLU A 236 20.03 -20.07 -13.43
CA GLU A 236 19.88 -21.37 -12.75
C GLU A 236 18.62 -21.39 -11.89
N SER A 237 18.38 -20.31 -11.14
CA SER A 237 17.17 -20.20 -10.32
C SER A 237 15.89 -20.16 -11.14
N ILE A 238 15.88 -19.42 -12.26
CA ILE A 238 14.68 -19.22 -13.10
C ILE A 238 14.32 -20.47 -13.88
N TYR A 239 15.30 -21.17 -14.45
CA TYR A 239 15.01 -22.26 -15.38
C TYR A 239 15.35 -23.64 -14.83
N VAL A 240 16.50 -23.83 -14.19
CA VAL A 240 16.94 -25.17 -13.77
C VAL A 240 16.20 -25.59 -12.50
N ARG A 241 16.24 -24.75 -11.45
CA ARG A 241 15.60 -25.07 -10.18
C ARG A 241 14.08 -25.12 -10.28
N ALA A 242 13.48 -24.16 -10.97
CA ALA A 242 12.04 -24.14 -11.20
C ALA A 242 11.57 -25.39 -11.97
N GLU A 243 12.33 -25.83 -12.98
CA GLU A 243 12.02 -27.04 -13.73
C GLU A 243 12.17 -28.30 -12.88
N GLN A 244 13.26 -28.40 -12.10
CA GLN A 244 13.48 -29.51 -11.18
C GLN A 244 12.38 -29.61 -10.13
N GLN A 245 11.96 -28.48 -9.54
CA GLN A 245 10.84 -28.42 -8.61
C GLN A 245 9.55 -28.89 -9.27
N ARG A 246 9.24 -28.39 -10.47
CA ARG A 246 8.06 -28.81 -11.23
C ARG A 246 8.07 -30.31 -11.55
N GLN A 247 9.21 -30.86 -11.95
CA GLN A 247 9.35 -32.29 -12.20
C GLN A 247 9.19 -33.12 -10.92
N HIS A 248 9.76 -32.63 -9.82
CA HIS A 248 9.65 -33.27 -8.51
C HIS A 248 8.19 -33.29 -8.02
N GLU A 249 7.49 -32.16 -8.07
CA GLU A 249 6.07 -32.04 -7.70
C GLU A 249 5.18 -32.97 -8.56
N VAL A 250 5.44 -33.04 -9.87
CA VAL A 250 4.70 -33.96 -10.76
C VAL A 250 4.96 -35.42 -10.38
N THR A 251 6.23 -35.76 -10.13
CA THR A 251 6.61 -37.13 -9.73
C THR A 251 5.96 -37.50 -8.39
N GLU A 252 6.07 -36.65 -7.37
CA GLU A 252 5.43 -36.87 -6.06
C GLU A 252 3.91 -37.03 -6.18
N SER A 253 3.26 -36.23 -7.02
CA SER A 253 1.82 -36.35 -7.25
C SER A 253 1.42 -37.68 -7.91
N ALA A 254 2.24 -38.16 -8.85
CA ALA A 254 2.02 -39.45 -9.51
C ALA A 254 2.28 -40.62 -8.55
N ASP A 255 3.35 -40.53 -7.76
CA ASP A 255 3.70 -41.52 -6.75
C ASP A 255 2.62 -41.62 -5.67
N HIS A 256 2.04 -40.50 -5.24
CA HIS A 256 0.92 -40.49 -4.29
C HIS A 256 -0.34 -41.16 -4.84
N VAL A 257 -0.70 -40.92 -6.11
CA VAL A 257 -1.87 -41.56 -6.74
C VAL A 257 -1.64 -43.07 -6.84
N LEU A 258 -0.45 -43.48 -7.28
CA LEU A 258 -0.09 -44.88 -7.36
C LEU A 258 -0.11 -45.56 -5.98
N ALA A 259 0.43 -44.90 -4.95
CA ALA A 259 0.40 -45.42 -3.58
C ALA A 259 -1.02 -45.58 -3.03
N ALA A 260 -1.93 -44.65 -3.34
CA ALA A 260 -3.33 -44.74 -2.94
C ALA A 260 -4.05 -45.92 -3.63
N GLU A 261 -3.79 -46.16 -4.92
CA GLU A 261 -4.35 -47.29 -5.66
C GLU A 261 -3.87 -48.63 -5.07
N ILE A 262 -2.56 -48.78 -4.85
CA ILE A 262 -1.97 -50.00 -4.26
C ILE A 262 -2.57 -50.25 -2.87
N ASN A 263 -2.67 -49.21 -2.03
CA ASN A 263 -3.25 -49.33 -0.69
C ASN A 263 -4.73 -49.77 -0.75
N HIS A 264 -5.49 -49.31 -1.75
CA HIS A 264 -6.87 -49.73 -1.94
C HIS A 264 -6.95 -51.20 -2.38
N GLU A 265 -6.15 -51.62 -3.36
CA GLU A 265 -6.08 -53.00 -3.85
C GLU A 265 -5.70 -53.97 -2.72
N GLU A 266 -4.66 -53.68 -1.93
CA GLU A 266 -4.24 -54.50 -0.80
C GLU A 266 -5.32 -54.59 0.29
N ALA A 267 -6.04 -53.48 0.56
CA ALA A 267 -7.13 -53.47 1.54
C ALA A 267 -8.33 -54.31 1.08
N VAL A 268 -8.64 -54.31 -0.22
CA VAL A 268 -9.68 -55.17 -0.82
C VAL A 268 -9.28 -56.64 -0.67
N GLU A 269 -8.04 -57.00 -1.01
CA GLU A 269 -7.53 -58.38 -0.89
C GLU A 269 -7.53 -58.88 0.55
N ALA A 270 -7.19 -58.01 1.50
CA ALA A 270 -7.20 -58.30 2.93
C ALA A 270 -8.61 -58.26 3.58
N ALA A 271 -9.65 -57.91 2.83
CA ALA A 271 -11.00 -57.65 3.34
C ALA A 271 -11.02 -56.68 4.54
N ALA A 272 -10.15 -55.66 4.50
CA ALA A 272 -9.90 -54.68 5.57
C ALA A 272 -10.42 -53.28 5.21
N LEU A 273 -11.54 -53.23 4.48
CA LEU A 273 -12.25 -51.99 4.16
C LEU A 273 -13.24 -51.63 5.26
N PHE A 274 -13.42 -50.33 5.48
CA PHE A 274 -14.35 -49.78 6.46
C PHE A 274 -15.45 -49.01 5.74
N GLU A 275 -16.70 -49.19 6.16
CA GLU A 275 -17.86 -48.51 5.59
C GLU A 275 -18.06 -47.14 6.28
N CYS A 276 -18.07 -46.07 5.49
CA CYS A 276 -18.36 -44.73 6.00
C CYS A 276 -19.85 -44.56 6.32
N GLN A 277 -20.21 -44.22 7.57
CA GLN A 277 -21.61 -44.06 7.99
C GLN A 277 -22.35 -42.84 7.40
N VAL A 278 -21.66 -41.97 6.66
CA VAL A 278 -22.24 -40.77 6.04
C VAL A 278 -22.53 -41.00 4.56
N CYS A 279 -21.59 -41.58 3.81
CA CYS A 279 -21.72 -41.80 2.37
C CYS A 279 -21.89 -43.26 1.97
N TYR A 280 -21.74 -44.20 2.91
CA TYR A 280 -21.83 -45.64 2.69
C TYR A 280 -20.86 -46.17 1.61
N ASN A 281 -19.69 -45.54 1.51
CA ASN A 281 -18.61 -46.01 0.65
C ASN A 281 -17.59 -46.76 1.50
N ASP A 282 -17.04 -47.83 0.93
CA ASP A 282 -15.94 -48.59 1.51
C ASP A 282 -14.61 -47.88 1.26
N VAL A 283 -13.86 -47.64 2.32
CA VAL A 283 -12.58 -46.92 2.29
C VAL A 283 -11.51 -47.69 3.08
N PRO A 284 -10.23 -47.59 2.68
CA PRO A 284 -9.14 -48.19 3.44
C PRO A 284 -8.95 -47.47 4.78
N PHE A 285 -8.30 -48.16 5.73
CA PHE A 285 -8.07 -47.64 7.09
C PHE A 285 -7.43 -46.23 7.12
N GLU A 286 -6.49 -45.94 6.21
CA GLU A 286 -5.80 -44.64 6.15
C GLU A 286 -6.74 -43.45 5.87
N ASP A 287 -7.88 -43.71 5.23
CA ASP A 287 -8.88 -42.70 4.85
C ASP A 287 -10.11 -42.69 5.77
N VAL A 288 -10.04 -43.36 6.92
CA VAL A 288 -11.10 -43.41 7.93
C VAL A 288 -10.74 -42.59 9.15
N THR A 289 -11.75 -42.02 9.78
CA THR A 289 -11.69 -41.46 11.12
C THR A 289 -12.80 -42.04 11.99
N CYS A 290 -12.54 -42.17 13.28
CA CYS A 290 -13.48 -42.70 14.25
C CYS A 290 -13.92 -41.61 15.21
N CYS A 291 -15.17 -41.68 15.65
CA CYS A 291 -15.69 -40.80 16.69
C CYS A 291 -15.07 -41.10 18.06
N SER A 292 -14.93 -40.07 18.91
CA SER A 292 -14.33 -40.19 20.24
C SER A 292 -15.14 -41.00 21.26
N THR A 293 -16.46 -41.09 21.11
CA THR A 293 -17.35 -41.69 22.14
C THR A 293 -18.16 -42.87 21.63
N GLY A 294 -18.19 -43.11 20.33
CA GLY A 294 -18.97 -44.19 19.74
C GLY A 294 -18.25 -44.77 18.54
N ASP A 295 -18.66 -45.96 18.13
CA ASP A 295 -18.09 -46.72 17.02
C ASP A 295 -18.65 -46.19 15.69
N HIS A 296 -18.39 -44.91 15.42
CA HIS A 296 -18.81 -44.24 14.19
C HIS A 296 -17.61 -43.98 13.29
N ASP A 297 -17.55 -44.74 12.20
CA ASP A 297 -16.52 -44.62 11.18
C ASP A 297 -16.99 -43.68 10.07
N VAL A 298 -16.15 -42.68 9.77
CA VAL A 298 -16.44 -41.65 8.77
C VAL A 298 -15.20 -41.47 7.90
N CYS A 299 -15.35 -41.42 6.59
CA CYS A 299 -14.22 -41.18 5.70
C CYS A 299 -13.72 -39.73 5.79
N LEU A 300 -12.42 -39.51 5.60
CA LEU A 300 -11.79 -38.18 5.62
C LEU A 300 -12.40 -37.23 4.57
N ASP A 301 -12.93 -37.76 3.47
CA ASP A 301 -13.64 -36.97 2.46
C ASP A 301 -14.95 -36.37 2.99
N CYS A 302 -15.74 -37.12 3.76
CA CYS A 302 -16.95 -36.61 4.39
C CYS A 302 -16.61 -35.53 5.42
N VAL A 303 -15.58 -35.76 6.25
CA VAL A 303 -15.05 -34.75 7.20
C VAL A 303 -14.70 -33.46 6.46
N ARG A 304 -13.98 -33.57 5.34
CA ARG A 304 -13.55 -32.43 4.54
C ARG A 304 -14.71 -31.66 3.96
N ARG A 305 -15.67 -32.34 3.32
CA ARG A 305 -16.85 -31.69 2.72
C ARG A 305 -17.68 -30.97 3.78
N THR A 306 -17.92 -31.61 4.92
CA THR A 306 -18.66 -31.02 6.02
C THR A 306 -17.94 -29.82 6.63
N LEU A 307 -16.61 -29.87 6.75
CA LEU A 307 -15.86 -28.70 7.20
C LEU A 307 -15.94 -27.56 6.19
N HIS A 308 -15.79 -27.85 4.91
CA HIS A 308 -15.89 -26.84 3.85
C HIS A 308 -17.28 -26.20 3.83
N GLU A 309 -18.36 -26.97 4.02
CA GLU A 309 -19.71 -26.46 4.21
C GLU A 309 -19.85 -25.61 5.48
N ALA A 310 -19.17 -25.98 6.56
CA ALA A 310 -19.21 -25.21 7.81
C ALA A 310 -18.46 -23.87 7.70
N ILE A 311 -17.32 -23.84 6.99
CA ILE A 311 -16.53 -22.62 6.77
C ILE A 311 -17.15 -21.73 5.71
N PHE A 312 -17.66 -22.25 4.58
CA PHE A 312 -18.11 -21.40 3.47
C PHE A 312 -19.63 -21.32 3.32
N GLY A 313 -20.36 -22.24 3.95
CA GLY A 313 -21.82 -22.29 3.96
C GLY A 313 -22.41 -21.86 5.31
N GLN A 314 -23.59 -22.41 5.61
CA GLN A 314 -24.37 -22.11 6.81
C GLN A 314 -24.22 -23.19 7.91
N GLY A 315 -23.31 -24.15 7.72
CA GLY A 315 -23.16 -25.33 8.57
C GLY A 315 -22.41 -25.12 9.89
N TRP A 316 -21.88 -23.91 10.16
CA TRP A 316 -20.96 -23.65 11.29
C TRP A 316 -21.50 -24.14 12.64
N HIS A 317 -22.67 -23.65 13.07
CA HIS A 317 -23.24 -23.99 14.38
C HIS A 317 -23.62 -25.48 14.52
N ARG A 318 -24.00 -26.12 13.40
CA ARG A 318 -24.44 -27.52 13.39
C ARG A 318 -23.25 -28.47 13.49
N SER A 319 -22.20 -28.22 12.72
CA SER A 319 -21.13 -29.20 12.50
C SER A 319 -19.90 -28.97 13.38
N ILE A 320 -19.69 -27.76 13.90
CA ILE A 320 -18.47 -27.43 14.67
C ILE A 320 -18.78 -27.35 16.17
N ASP A 321 -17.87 -27.90 16.97
CA ASP A 321 -17.77 -27.71 18.41
C ASP A 321 -16.71 -26.65 18.71
N VAL A 322 -17.15 -25.47 19.14
CA VAL A 322 -16.30 -24.29 19.36
C VAL A 322 -15.39 -24.47 20.57
N GLU A 323 -15.84 -25.20 21.60
CA GLU A 323 -15.08 -25.40 22.85
C GLU A 323 -13.82 -26.23 22.61
N TYR A 324 -13.91 -27.23 21.73
CA TYR A 324 -12.82 -28.16 21.44
C TYR A 324 -12.12 -27.87 20.11
N GLY A 325 -12.65 -26.93 19.32
CA GLY A 325 -12.07 -26.55 18.03
C GLY A 325 -12.09 -27.69 17.00
N THR A 326 -13.14 -28.52 17.02
CA THR A 326 -13.25 -29.73 16.18
C THR A 326 -14.64 -29.88 15.57
N LEU A 327 -14.78 -30.85 14.67
CA LEU A 327 -16.08 -31.26 14.15
C LEU A 327 -16.80 -32.16 15.17
N LYS A 328 -18.09 -31.90 15.36
CA LYS A 328 -19.01 -32.84 16.01
C LYS A 328 -19.10 -34.11 15.16
N CYS A 329 -19.47 -35.23 15.79
CA CYS A 329 -19.72 -36.47 15.08
C CYS A 329 -20.75 -36.24 13.96
N LEU A 330 -20.47 -36.77 12.76
CA LEU A 330 -21.33 -36.64 11.58
C LEU A 330 -22.45 -37.69 11.55
N SER A 331 -22.50 -38.61 12.52
CA SER A 331 -23.53 -39.66 12.58
C SER A 331 -24.94 -39.07 12.64
N THR A 332 -25.86 -39.70 11.90
CA THR A 332 -27.28 -39.33 11.86
C THR A 332 -28.02 -39.65 13.16
N ALA A 333 -27.43 -40.45 14.06
CA ALA A 333 -28.04 -40.93 15.30
C ALA A 333 -27.98 -39.91 16.47
N GLY A 334 -27.60 -38.65 16.22
CA GLY A 334 -27.54 -37.63 17.28
C GLY A 334 -26.43 -37.89 18.30
N CYS A 335 -25.26 -38.33 17.84
CA CYS A 335 -24.12 -38.62 18.69
C CYS A 335 -23.53 -37.34 19.32
N THR A 336 -23.18 -37.40 20.61
CA THR A 336 -22.49 -36.32 21.34
C THR A 336 -20.97 -36.32 21.17
N GLY A 337 -20.44 -37.30 20.44
CA GLY A 337 -19.02 -37.46 20.22
C GLY A 337 -18.45 -36.49 19.19
N ARG A 338 -17.13 -36.57 18.99
CA ARG A 338 -16.35 -35.63 18.17
C ARG A 338 -15.39 -36.36 17.27
N ILE A 339 -14.91 -35.66 16.26
CA ILE A 339 -13.81 -36.11 15.42
C ILE A 339 -12.50 -35.50 15.94
N PRO A 340 -11.45 -36.30 16.21
CA PRO A 340 -10.17 -35.78 16.69
C PRO A 340 -9.56 -34.71 15.77
N THR A 341 -9.05 -33.62 16.36
CA THR A 341 -8.52 -32.46 15.61
C THR A 341 -7.46 -32.84 14.58
N PHE A 342 -6.54 -33.73 14.94
CA PHE A 342 -5.44 -34.14 14.07
C PHE A 342 -5.93 -34.87 12.81
N LEU A 343 -7.04 -35.63 12.89
CA LEU A 343 -7.64 -36.30 11.74
C LEU A 343 -8.41 -35.32 10.85
N VAL A 344 -9.07 -34.34 11.45
CA VAL A 344 -9.67 -33.22 10.71
C VAL A 344 -8.58 -32.44 9.97
N GLN A 345 -7.48 -32.11 10.65
CA GLN A 345 -6.34 -31.42 10.05
C GLN A 345 -5.72 -32.24 8.91
N ARG A 346 -5.48 -33.55 9.12
CA ARG A 346 -5.01 -34.47 8.08
C ARG A 346 -5.91 -34.45 6.85
N ALA A 347 -7.22 -34.59 7.03
CA ALA A 347 -8.20 -34.62 5.94
C ALA A 347 -8.12 -33.39 5.03
N ILE A 348 -7.80 -32.22 5.60
CA ILE A 348 -7.77 -30.94 4.90
C ILE A 348 -6.40 -30.70 4.26
N LEU A 349 -5.31 -30.95 5.00
CA LEU A 349 -3.95 -30.66 4.55
C LEU A 349 -3.52 -31.49 3.34
N THR A 350 -4.14 -32.65 3.11
CA THR A 350 -3.92 -33.45 1.89
C THR A 350 -4.31 -32.71 0.60
N GLN A 351 -5.16 -31.69 0.69
CA GLN A 351 -5.55 -30.91 -0.50
C GLN A 351 -4.58 -29.77 -0.81
N PRO A 352 -4.46 -29.38 -2.10
CA PRO A 352 -3.66 -28.23 -2.50
C PRO A 352 -4.14 -26.91 -1.86
N SER A 353 -5.43 -26.78 -1.55
CA SER A 353 -6.02 -25.65 -0.82
C SER A 353 -6.16 -25.91 0.69
N GLY A 354 -5.51 -26.94 1.22
CA GLY A 354 -5.66 -27.39 2.59
C GLY A 354 -5.19 -26.35 3.61
N LEU A 355 -4.00 -25.79 3.40
CA LEU A 355 -3.40 -24.81 4.30
C LEU A 355 -4.27 -23.56 4.47
N THR A 356 -4.81 -23.03 3.37
CA THR A 356 -5.67 -21.84 3.40
C THR A 356 -7.03 -22.14 4.05
N THR A 357 -7.59 -23.32 3.79
CA THR A 357 -8.84 -23.78 4.39
C THR A 357 -8.71 -23.93 5.89
N TRP A 358 -7.62 -24.57 6.36
CA TRP A 358 -7.33 -24.72 7.79
C TRP A 358 -7.12 -23.38 8.48
N ALA A 359 -6.34 -22.47 7.89
CA ALA A 359 -6.15 -21.13 8.44
C ALA A 359 -7.48 -20.34 8.53
N THR A 360 -8.39 -20.54 7.56
CA THR A 360 -9.73 -19.92 7.58
C THR A 360 -10.60 -20.52 8.69
N PHE A 361 -10.53 -21.84 8.90
CA PHE A 361 -11.19 -22.51 10.01
C PHE A 361 -10.71 -21.99 11.35
N GLU A 362 -9.39 -21.93 11.58
CA GLU A 362 -8.80 -21.39 12.80
C GLU A 362 -9.19 -19.94 13.03
N SER A 363 -9.21 -19.13 11.97
CA SER A 363 -9.63 -17.73 12.03
C SER A 363 -11.09 -17.57 12.47
N ARG A 364 -12.01 -18.35 11.90
CA ARG A 364 -13.42 -18.33 12.30
C ARG A 364 -13.64 -18.90 13.70
N LEU A 365 -12.89 -19.93 14.07
CA LEU A 365 -12.93 -20.50 15.42
C LEU A 365 -12.48 -19.46 16.45
N PHE A 366 -11.42 -18.72 16.15
CA PHE A 366 -10.96 -17.59 16.95
C PHE A 366 -12.03 -16.51 17.06
N GLU A 367 -12.66 -16.11 15.96
CA GLU A 367 -13.76 -15.13 15.97
C GLU A 367 -14.95 -15.59 16.82
N ALA A 368 -15.38 -16.84 16.70
CA ALA A 368 -16.49 -17.39 17.47
C ALA A 368 -16.17 -17.41 18.97
N ASN A 369 -14.95 -17.82 19.34
CA ASN A 369 -14.48 -17.78 20.72
C ASN A 369 -14.46 -16.36 21.27
N ILE A 370 -13.91 -15.40 20.50
CA ILE A 370 -13.87 -13.99 20.91
C ILE A 370 -15.26 -13.39 21.07
N GLN A 371 -16.19 -13.65 20.16
CA GLN A 371 -17.56 -13.12 20.24
C GLN A 371 -18.31 -13.62 21.47
N SER A 372 -17.99 -14.83 21.95
CA SER A 372 -18.56 -15.37 23.18
C SER A 372 -18.03 -14.66 24.44
N THR A 373 -16.87 -14.00 24.35
CA THR A 373 -16.29 -13.27 25.48
C THR A 373 -16.85 -11.85 25.57
N ASN A 374 -17.26 -11.42 26.77
CA ASN A 374 -17.73 -10.05 27.04
C ASN A 374 -16.56 -9.09 27.32
N VAL A 375 -15.54 -9.14 26.45
CA VAL A 375 -14.29 -8.38 26.61
C VAL A 375 -14.19 -7.37 25.48
N GLU A 376 -13.85 -6.12 25.83
CA GLU A 376 -13.52 -5.10 24.84
C GLU A 376 -12.19 -5.43 24.18
N LEU A 377 -12.18 -5.48 22.85
CA LEU A 377 -11.03 -5.92 22.07
C LEU A 377 -10.66 -4.85 21.05
N VAL A 378 -9.38 -4.58 20.97
CA VAL A 378 -8.78 -3.83 19.86
C VAL A 378 -8.39 -4.81 18.77
N ARG A 379 -8.81 -4.53 17.54
CA ARG A 379 -8.54 -5.38 16.37
C ARG A 379 -7.57 -4.71 15.41
N CYS A 380 -6.68 -5.50 14.83
CA CYS A 380 -5.89 -5.05 13.70
C CYS A 380 -6.79 -4.94 12.45
N PRO A 381 -6.71 -3.86 11.65
CA PRO A 381 -7.46 -3.74 10.41
C PRO A 381 -6.89 -4.58 9.25
N PHE A 382 -5.70 -5.17 9.41
CA PHE A 382 -4.97 -5.86 8.34
C PHE A 382 -4.90 -7.37 8.51
N CYS A 383 -5.20 -7.89 9.70
CA CYS A 383 -5.16 -9.32 10.01
C CYS A 383 -6.07 -9.65 11.19
N ASN A 384 -6.22 -10.94 11.49
CA ASN A 384 -7.11 -11.42 12.57
C ASN A 384 -6.53 -11.24 13.98
N TYR A 385 -5.44 -10.49 14.14
CA TYR A 385 -4.89 -10.20 15.45
C TYR A 385 -5.84 -9.30 16.24
N ALA A 386 -6.15 -9.71 17.46
CA ALA A 386 -6.91 -8.93 18.42
C ALA A 386 -6.21 -8.97 19.78
N GLU A 387 -6.21 -7.85 20.49
CA GLU A 387 -5.75 -7.77 21.87
C GLU A 387 -6.84 -7.17 22.74
N VAL A 388 -6.83 -7.55 24.02
CA VAL A 388 -7.77 -7.02 25.00
C VAL A 388 -7.49 -5.54 25.19
N ASP A 389 -8.52 -4.71 24.99
CA ASP A 389 -8.38 -3.30 25.29
C ASP A 389 -8.21 -3.13 26.80
N ARG A 390 -7.17 -2.41 27.20
CA ARG A 390 -6.94 -2.14 28.61
C ARG A 390 -7.97 -1.11 29.07
N ARG A 391 -9.08 -1.61 29.62
CA ARG A 391 -10.08 -0.77 30.28
C ARG A 391 -9.41 0.05 31.37
N LEU A 392 -9.48 1.37 31.22
CA LEU A 392 -9.11 2.32 32.26
C LEU A 392 -10.30 2.47 33.22
N ASP A 393 -10.49 1.45 34.05
CA ASP A 393 -11.49 1.50 35.12
C ASP A 393 -11.01 2.38 36.28
N THR A 394 -11.91 2.79 37.17
CA THR A 394 -11.61 3.57 38.38
C THR A 394 -10.46 2.96 39.20
N ALA A 395 -10.38 1.63 39.24
CA ALA A 395 -9.30 0.90 39.93
C ALA A 395 -7.95 1.05 39.22
N ALA A 396 -7.93 0.96 37.89
CA ALA A 396 -6.73 1.19 37.09
C ALA A 396 -6.28 2.67 37.18
N ALA A 397 -7.22 3.61 37.20
CA ALA A 397 -6.95 5.03 37.33
C ALA A 397 -6.24 5.41 38.63
N ARG A 398 -6.43 4.65 39.72
CA ARG A 398 -5.68 4.83 40.98
C ARG A 398 -4.19 4.58 40.85
N SER A 399 -3.78 3.74 39.89
CA SER A 399 -2.37 3.43 39.63
C SER A 399 -1.69 4.43 38.69
N LEU A 400 -2.45 5.35 38.08
CA LEU A 400 -1.89 6.36 37.18
C LEU A 400 -1.09 7.40 37.97
N ARG A 401 0.07 7.76 37.44
CA ARG A 401 0.82 8.92 37.90
C ARG A 401 0.24 10.17 37.24
N TRP A 402 -0.02 11.19 38.04
CA TRP A 402 -0.57 12.44 37.56
C TRP A 402 0.06 13.61 38.31
N SER A 403 0.17 14.74 37.61
CA SER A 403 0.70 15.99 38.14
C SER A 403 -0.25 17.15 37.84
N LEU A 404 -0.20 18.20 38.65
CA LEU A 404 -0.98 19.41 38.41
C LEU A 404 -0.28 20.25 37.32
N ARG A 405 -1.04 20.62 36.29
CA ARG A 405 -0.57 21.54 35.26
C ARG A 405 -0.20 22.86 35.92
N LYS A 406 1.01 23.38 35.64
CA LYS A 406 1.40 24.73 36.03
C LYS A 406 0.38 25.72 35.44
N PRO A 407 -0.39 26.45 36.26
CA PRO A 407 -1.46 27.26 35.73
C PRO A 407 -0.84 28.51 35.12
N ALA A 408 -0.94 28.66 33.80
CA ALA A 408 -0.66 29.91 33.10
C ALA A 408 -1.85 30.88 33.28
N VAL A 409 -2.23 31.13 34.54
CA VAL A 409 -3.33 32.03 34.88
C VAL A 409 -2.79 33.45 35.07
N PRO A 410 -3.45 34.48 34.52
CA PRO A 410 -3.09 35.86 34.80
C PRO A 410 -3.18 36.13 36.31
N ALA A 411 -2.27 36.94 36.86
CA ALA A 411 -2.14 37.18 38.31
C ALA A 411 -3.46 37.57 38.99
N PHE A 412 -4.34 38.28 38.28
CA PHE A 412 -5.67 38.65 38.75
C PHE A 412 -6.60 37.44 38.99
N ALA A 413 -6.58 36.44 38.10
CA ALA A 413 -7.36 35.23 38.27
C ALA A 413 -6.84 34.37 39.43
N LEU A 414 -5.51 34.36 39.67
CA LEU A 414 -4.90 33.67 40.80
C LEU A 414 -5.32 34.29 42.14
N LEU A 415 -5.34 35.62 42.25
CA LEU A 415 -5.80 36.35 43.44
C LEU A 415 -7.27 36.07 43.76
N LEU A 416 -8.14 36.08 42.73
CA LEU A 416 -9.55 35.71 42.89
C LEU A 416 -9.70 34.27 43.39
N LEU A 417 -8.97 33.33 42.79
CA LEU A 417 -9.04 31.91 43.14
C LEU A 417 -8.60 31.68 44.60
N LEU A 418 -7.57 32.40 45.06
CA LEU A 418 -7.12 32.36 46.46
C LEU A 418 -8.15 32.94 47.42
N ALA A 419 -8.85 34.02 47.03
CA ALA A 419 -9.89 34.66 47.83
C ALA A 419 -11.15 33.80 47.98
N PHE A 420 -11.51 33.01 46.95
CA PHE A 420 -12.66 32.11 46.98
C PHE A 420 -12.35 30.73 47.57
N LEU A 421 -11.08 30.35 47.70
CA LEU A 421 -10.64 29.08 48.27
C LEU A 421 -11.27 28.76 49.65
N PRO A 422 -11.30 29.68 50.65
CA PRO A 422 -11.94 29.39 51.93
C PRO A 422 -13.45 29.12 51.82
N ALA A 423 -14.18 29.87 50.97
CA ALA A 423 -15.59 29.61 50.72
C ALA A 423 -15.79 28.22 50.08
N LEU A 424 -14.95 27.89 49.09
CA LEU A 424 -15.00 26.61 48.38
C LEU A 424 -14.73 25.42 49.32
N VAL A 425 -13.80 25.56 50.27
CA VAL A 425 -13.52 24.57 51.33
C VAL A 425 -14.69 24.43 52.30
N ILE A 426 -15.36 25.53 52.68
CA ILE A 426 -16.52 25.48 53.58
C ILE A 426 -17.71 24.77 52.92
N PHE A 427 -17.95 25.01 51.62
CA PHE A 427 -19.08 24.41 50.90
C PHE A 427 -18.82 22.96 50.45
N LEU A 428 -17.60 22.63 49.99
CA LEU A 428 -17.29 21.29 49.47
C LEU A 428 -16.63 20.37 50.51
N GLY A 429 -15.99 20.92 51.54
CA GLY A 429 -15.30 20.16 52.60
C GLY A 429 -16.19 19.17 53.35
N PRO A 430 -17.40 19.56 53.82
CA PRO A 430 -18.32 18.64 54.48
C PRO A 430 -18.77 17.49 53.55
N LEU A 431 -18.98 17.76 52.26
CA LEU A 431 -19.34 16.76 51.26
C LEU A 431 -18.20 15.76 51.02
N LEU A 432 -16.96 16.25 50.95
CA LEU A 432 -15.76 15.42 50.81
C LEU A 432 -15.50 14.55 52.06
N PHE A 433 -15.77 15.08 53.26
CA PHE A 433 -15.58 14.38 54.53
C PHE A 433 -16.66 13.32 54.79
N LEU A 434 -17.92 13.63 54.49
CA LEU A 434 -19.04 12.71 54.69
C LEU A 434 -19.13 11.63 53.60
N PHE A 435 -18.65 11.91 52.38
CA PHE A 435 -18.70 10.99 51.24
C PHE A 435 -17.32 10.83 50.54
N PRO A 436 -16.31 10.28 51.23
CA PRO A 436 -14.96 10.15 50.68
C PRO A 436 -14.89 9.15 49.51
N SER A 437 -15.67 8.07 49.55
CA SER A 437 -15.68 7.06 48.49
C SER A 437 -16.32 7.56 47.19
N TRP A 438 -17.38 8.37 47.31
CA TRP A 438 -18.06 8.98 46.17
C TRP A 438 -17.17 10.02 45.48
N SER A 439 -16.56 10.93 46.25
CA SER A 439 -15.66 11.95 45.71
C SER A 439 -14.39 11.37 45.07
N GLN A 440 -13.79 10.34 45.69
CA GLN A 440 -12.68 9.61 45.08
C GLN A 440 -13.09 8.95 43.76
N ARG A 441 -14.27 8.33 43.68
CA ARG A 441 -14.77 7.71 42.45
C ARG A 441 -14.94 8.74 41.33
N LEU A 442 -15.58 9.87 41.59
CA LEU A 442 -15.75 10.94 40.60
C LEU A 442 -14.41 11.43 40.04
N PHE A 443 -13.41 11.61 40.92
CA PHE A 443 -12.07 12.06 40.53
C PHE A 443 -11.33 11.02 39.69
N TYR A 444 -11.31 9.75 40.11
CA TYR A 444 -10.62 8.69 39.37
C TYR A 444 -11.32 8.33 38.06
N ASP A 445 -12.65 8.43 37.98
CA ASP A 445 -13.39 8.30 36.72
C ASP A 445 -13.05 9.45 35.75
N ALA A 446 -12.91 10.67 36.27
CA ALA A 446 -12.45 11.81 35.48
C ALA A 446 -10.99 11.65 35.02
N LEU A 447 -10.12 11.13 35.89
CA LEU A 447 -8.72 10.84 35.58
C LEU A 447 -8.60 9.76 34.49
N ALA A 448 -9.42 8.70 34.58
CA ALA A 448 -9.53 7.66 33.57
C ALA A 448 -9.93 8.25 32.20
N GLN A 449 -10.92 9.14 32.19
CA GLN A 449 -11.37 9.79 30.96
C GLN A 449 -10.27 10.67 30.34
N VAL A 450 -9.53 11.44 31.14
CA VAL A 450 -8.41 12.26 30.66
C VAL A 450 -7.28 11.37 30.12
N ALA A 451 -6.99 10.26 30.80
CA ALA A 451 -6.00 9.29 30.33
C ALA A 451 -6.42 8.63 29.00
N LEU A 452 -7.72 8.31 28.82
CA LEU A 452 -8.27 7.80 27.56
C LEU A 452 -8.19 8.84 26.43
N GLN A 453 -8.47 10.11 26.72
CA GLN A 453 -8.36 11.20 25.73
C GLN A 453 -6.91 11.45 25.29
N ASN A 454 -5.96 11.29 26.22
CA ASN A 454 -4.53 11.47 25.94
C ASN A 454 -3.86 10.19 25.44
N ARG A 455 -4.56 9.04 25.40
CA ARG A 455 -4.02 7.77 24.92
C ARG A 455 -3.54 7.91 23.48
N ARG A 456 -2.33 7.45 23.20
CA ARG A 456 -1.81 7.38 21.84
C ARG A 456 -2.76 6.57 20.96
N SER A 457 -3.16 7.15 19.84
CA SER A 457 -3.98 6.47 18.83
C SER A 457 -3.18 5.49 17.97
N LYS A 458 -1.86 5.38 18.16
CA LYS A 458 -0.99 4.44 17.46
C LYS A 458 -1.11 3.05 18.09
N PHE A 459 -1.59 2.10 17.30
CA PHE A 459 -1.63 0.67 17.60
C PHE A 459 -0.59 -0.05 16.76
N THR A 460 0.19 -0.93 17.36
CA THR A 460 1.14 -1.78 16.64
C THR A 460 0.72 -3.23 16.77
N CYS A 461 0.42 -3.88 15.65
CA CYS A 461 0.07 -5.30 15.68
C CYS A 461 1.26 -6.14 16.16
N LEU A 462 1.05 -7.03 17.14
CA LEU A 462 2.10 -7.91 17.66
C LEU A 462 2.20 -9.26 16.91
N SER A 463 1.36 -9.49 15.89
CA SER A 463 1.47 -10.68 15.05
C SER A 463 2.77 -10.63 14.22
N PRO A 464 3.62 -11.68 14.25
CA PRO A 464 4.89 -11.69 13.54
C PRO A 464 4.73 -11.60 12.01
N ALA A 465 3.58 -12.02 11.48
CA ALA A 465 3.28 -11.94 10.05
C ALA A 465 2.80 -10.54 9.61
N CYS A 466 2.21 -9.76 10.51
CA CYS A 466 1.64 -8.45 10.18
C CYS A 466 2.57 -7.31 10.63
N ALA A 467 2.81 -7.17 11.93
CA ALA A 467 3.62 -6.09 12.54
C ALA A 467 3.25 -4.64 12.14
N ARG A 468 2.16 -4.42 11.40
CA ARG A 468 1.82 -3.11 10.84
C ARG A 468 1.24 -2.18 11.90
N PRO A 469 1.69 -0.91 11.96
CA PRO A 469 1.09 0.08 12.82
C PRO A 469 -0.20 0.63 12.17
N SER A 470 -1.23 0.85 12.98
CA SER A 470 -2.53 1.39 12.57
C SER A 470 -3.06 2.39 13.58
N CYS A 471 -4.06 3.16 13.19
CA CYS A 471 -4.73 4.12 14.07
C CYS A 471 -5.95 3.47 14.75
N LEU A 472 -6.03 3.56 16.08
CA LEU A 472 -7.18 3.10 16.88
C LEU A 472 -8.48 3.82 16.54
N THR A 473 -8.38 5.09 16.10
CA THR A 473 -9.55 5.93 15.82
C THR A 473 -10.11 5.70 14.41
N CYS A 474 -9.25 5.68 13.39
CA CYS A 474 -9.69 5.59 11.99
C CYS A 474 -9.41 4.24 11.33
N SER A 475 -8.80 3.28 12.05
CA SER A 475 -8.43 1.94 11.58
C SER A 475 -7.62 1.91 10.27
N LYS A 476 -6.91 3.00 9.95
CA LYS A 476 -6.02 3.10 8.78
C LYS A 476 -4.57 2.85 9.17
N ALA A 477 -3.72 2.60 8.17
CA ALA A 477 -2.28 2.49 8.37
C ALA A 477 -1.73 3.75 9.02
N TRP A 478 -0.90 3.57 10.04
CA TRP A 478 -0.28 4.68 10.76
C TRP A 478 0.93 5.19 9.97
N HIS A 479 1.02 6.51 9.83
CA HIS A 479 2.18 7.21 9.28
C HIS A 479 2.51 8.37 10.20
N ASP A 480 3.77 8.66 10.45
CA ASP A 480 4.18 9.79 11.30
C ASP A 480 4.51 11.02 10.42
N PRO A 481 3.93 12.21 10.64
CA PRO A 481 2.81 12.54 11.54
C PRO A 481 1.46 12.02 11.04
N HIS A 482 0.64 11.45 11.93
CA HIS A 482 -0.67 10.88 11.55
C HIS A 482 -1.79 11.90 11.76
N ILE A 483 -2.61 12.10 10.73
CA ILE A 483 -3.85 12.87 10.82
C ILE A 483 -5.01 11.95 10.46
N CYS A 484 -5.90 11.71 11.42
CA CYS A 484 -7.07 10.87 11.19
C CYS A 484 -7.92 11.45 10.06
N HIS A 485 -8.35 10.60 9.12
CA HIS A 485 -9.22 10.98 8.00
C HIS A 485 -8.67 12.10 7.09
N GLU A 486 -7.35 12.22 6.92
CA GLU A 486 -6.72 13.20 6.02
C GLU A 486 -7.37 13.34 4.63
N PRO A 487 -7.65 12.27 3.84
CA PRO A 487 -8.26 12.44 2.52
C PRO A 487 -9.68 13.04 2.59
N LEU A 488 -10.44 12.71 3.63
CA LEU A 488 -11.78 13.25 3.84
C LEU A 488 -11.70 14.72 4.24
N ILE A 489 -10.77 15.08 5.14
CA ILE A 489 -10.49 16.46 5.54
C ILE A 489 -10.13 17.32 4.33
N VAL A 490 -9.22 16.84 3.48
CA VAL A 490 -8.82 17.54 2.24
C VAL A 490 -10.03 17.68 1.31
N SER A 491 -10.80 16.62 1.10
CA SER A 491 -11.99 16.68 0.22
C SER A 491 -13.05 17.66 0.73
N LEU A 492 -13.31 17.70 2.04
CA LEU A 492 -14.23 18.62 2.67
C LEU A 492 -13.73 20.05 2.50
N ARG A 493 -12.47 20.31 2.81
CA ARG A 493 -11.84 21.63 2.64
C ARG A 493 -11.93 22.11 1.20
N THR A 494 -11.55 21.28 0.23
CA THR A 494 -11.63 21.61 -1.19
C THR A 494 -13.07 21.89 -1.62
N SER A 495 -14.05 21.11 -1.14
CA SER A 495 -15.47 21.32 -1.47
C SER A 495 -15.99 22.66 -0.93
N VAL A 496 -15.64 23.01 0.30
CA VAL A 496 -16.04 24.27 0.94
C VAL A 496 -15.33 25.46 0.30
N GLU A 497 -14.02 25.37 0.06
CA GLU A 497 -13.25 26.40 -0.61
C GLU A 497 -13.75 26.64 -2.05
N ALA A 498 -14.09 25.58 -2.79
CA ALA A 498 -14.68 25.68 -4.11
C ALA A 498 -16.06 26.36 -4.07
N ALA A 499 -16.92 26.01 -3.10
CA ALA A 499 -18.24 26.63 -2.94
C ALA A 499 -18.15 28.11 -2.56
N ARG A 500 -17.28 28.47 -1.61
CA ARG A 500 -16.99 29.87 -1.23
C ARG A 500 -16.49 30.66 -2.44
N THR A 501 -15.58 30.07 -3.22
CA THR A 501 -15.06 30.66 -4.45
C THR A 501 -16.14 30.86 -5.51
N ALA A 502 -17.05 29.90 -5.68
CA ALA A 502 -18.15 29.96 -6.64
C ALA A 502 -19.30 30.90 -6.23
N ALA A 503 -19.37 31.29 -4.95
CA ALA A 503 -20.32 32.29 -4.46
C ALA A 503 -19.97 33.69 -5.00
N ILE A 504 -18.70 34.06 -4.94
CA ILE A 504 -18.19 35.38 -5.38
C ILE A 504 -17.90 35.39 -6.88
N LYS A 505 -17.22 34.36 -7.41
CA LYS A 505 -16.80 34.35 -8.82
C LYS A 505 -17.98 34.09 -9.74
N ARG A 506 -18.10 34.90 -10.79
CA ARG A 506 -19.01 34.64 -11.91
C ARG A 506 -18.19 34.12 -13.10
N VAL A 507 -18.70 33.11 -13.78
CA VAL A 507 -18.03 32.47 -14.93
C VAL A 507 -18.84 32.72 -16.19
N CYS A 508 -18.19 33.23 -17.23
CA CYS A 508 -18.84 33.41 -18.52
C CYS A 508 -19.16 32.05 -19.16
N PRO A 509 -20.44 31.73 -19.48
CA PRO A 509 -20.80 30.47 -20.12
C PRO A 509 -20.29 30.37 -21.57
N ARG A 510 -19.91 31.50 -22.19
CA ARG A 510 -19.40 31.53 -23.58
C ARG A 510 -17.91 31.22 -23.69
N CYS A 511 -17.08 31.74 -22.78
CA CYS A 511 -15.61 31.62 -22.87
C CYS A 511 -14.94 31.07 -21.60
N GLY A 512 -15.70 30.79 -20.54
CA GLY A 512 -15.17 30.23 -19.29
C GLY A 512 -14.38 31.19 -18.41
N THR A 513 -14.21 32.45 -18.81
CA THR A 513 -13.47 33.45 -18.02
C THR A 513 -14.22 33.75 -16.72
N ALA A 514 -13.54 33.59 -15.58
CA ALA A 514 -14.05 33.92 -14.25
C ALA A 514 -13.67 35.34 -13.83
N PHE A 515 -14.59 36.07 -13.22
CA PHE A 515 -14.36 37.44 -12.77
C PHE A 515 -15.21 37.77 -11.52
N VAL A 516 -14.77 38.79 -10.77
CA VAL A 516 -15.39 39.28 -9.53
C VAL A 516 -15.72 40.76 -9.71
N LYS A 517 -16.84 41.21 -9.16
CA LYS A 517 -17.24 42.61 -9.21
C LYS A 517 -16.57 43.35 -8.04
N SER A 518 -15.75 44.36 -8.31
CA SER A 518 -15.12 45.18 -7.27
C SER A 518 -15.96 46.41 -6.87
N SER A 519 -16.74 46.97 -7.80
CA SER A 519 -17.69 48.06 -7.58
C SER A 519 -18.57 48.29 -8.83
N GLY A 520 -19.65 49.07 -8.72
CA GLY A 520 -20.44 49.53 -9.87
C GLY A 520 -21.77 48.80 -10.11
N CYS A 521 -22.16 48.66 -11.38
CA CYS A 521 -23.48 48.16 -11.81
C CYS A 521 -23.54 46.62 -11.91
N ASN A 522 -24.68 46.00 -11.62
CA ASN A 522 -24.89 44.54 -11.69
C ASN A 522 -25.00 43.97 -13.12
N LYS A 523 -24.90 44.80 -14.16
CA LYS A 523 -24.76 44.36 -15.55
C LYS A 523 -23.29 44.15 -15.89
N LEU A 524 -22.90 42.89 -16.08
CA LEU A 524 -21.53 42.51 -16.41
C LEU A 524 -21.42 42.23 -17.90
N THR A 525 -20.34 42.69 -18.54
CA THR A 525 -20.01 42.36 -19.94
C THR A 525 -18.62 41.74 -19.97
N CYS A 526 -18.54 40.50 -20.42
CA CYS A 526 -17.28 39.79 -20.57
C CYS A 526 -16.51 40.31 -21.79
N VAL A 527 -15.19 40.12 -21.80
CA VAL A 527 -14.30 40.47 -22.93
C VAL A 527 -14.70 39.81 -24.26
N CYS A 528 -15.40 38.67 -24.21
CA CYS A 528 -15.94 37.99 -25.38
C CYS A 528 -17.26 38.58 -25.92
N GLY A 529 -17.78 39.64 -25.29
CA GLY A 529 -19.03 40.31 -25.65
C GLY A 529 -20.29 39.74 -24.98
N TYR A 530 -20.19 38.66 -24.20
CA TYR A 530 -21.33 38.10 -23.47
C TYR A 530 -21.73 38.98 -22.28
N SER A 531 -23.01 39.34 -22.15
CA SER A 531 -23.52 40.14 -21.03
C SER A 531 -24.41 39.32 -20.11
N MET A 532 -24.18 39.40 -18.81
CA MET A 532 -24.97 38.69 -17.79
C MET A 532 -25.27 39.57 -16.57
N CYS A 533 -26.32 39.22 -15.83
CA CYS A 533 -26.59 39.84 -14.53
C CYS A 533 -25.72 39.20 -13.43
N TYR A 534 -25.13 40.01 -12.54
CA TYR A 534 -24.34 39.56 -11.39
C TYR A 534 -25.16 38.78 -10.35
N LEU A 535 -26.44 39.13 -10.18
CA LEU A 535 -27.30 38.54 -9.15
C LEU A 535 -27.86 37.18 -9.60
N CYS A 536 -28.57 37.16 -10.74
CA CYS A 536 -29.30 35.97 -11.20
C CYS A 536 -28.54 35.12 -12.22
N ARG A 537 -27.34 35.53 -12.67
CA ARG A 537 -26.52 34.85 -13.70
C ARG A 537 -27.19 34.72 -15.08
N ALA A 538 -28.37 35.32 -15.29
CA ALA A 538 -29.09 35.26 -16.56
C ALA A 538 -28.39 36.06 -17.66
N ASN A 539 -28.55 35.60 -18.91
CA ASN A 539 -28.11 36.33 -20.09
C ASN A 539 -28.94 37.62 -20.24
N ILE A 540 -28.25 38.76 -20.35
CA ILE A 540 -28.87 40.08 -20.57
C ILE A 540 -28.26 40.78 -21.80
N GLY A 541 -27.70 40.00 -22.73
CA GLY A 541 -27.12 40.48 -23.97
C GLY A 541 -28.11 41.19 -24.89
N LYS A 542 -27.58 41.90 -25.90
CA LYS A 542 -28.40 42.52 -26.96
C LYS A 542 -29.01 41.44 -27.86
N ALA A 543 -30.27 41.60 -28.25
CA ALA A 543 -30.92 40.78 -29.29
C ALA A 543 -30.11 40.87 -30.59
N GLY A 544 -29.85 39.72 -31.23
CA GLY A 544 -29.23 39.66 -32.56
C GLY A 544 -27.71 39.53 -32.61
N ALA A 545 -27.00 39.49 -31.47
CA ALA A 545 -25.58 39.10 -31.46
C ALA A 545 -25.44 37.57 -31.56
N ALA A 546 -24.59 37.08 -32.47
CA ALA A 546 -24.41 35.65 -32.73
C ALA A 546 -24.24 34.83 -31.43
N GLY A 547 -25.15 33.88 -31.21
CA GLY A 547 -25.15 32.97 -30.06
C GLY A 547 -26.02 33.38 -28.86
N ASN A 548 -26.89 34.40 -28.97
CA ASN A 548 -27.89 34.72 -27.94
C ASN A 548 -29.26 34.17 -28.35
N ALA A 549 -29.57 32.92 -27.96
CA ALA A 549 -30.95 32.45 -27.95
C ALA A 549 -31.72 33.20 -26.84
N GLU A 550 -32.79 33.88 -27.23
CA GLU A 550 -33.89 34.44 -26.41
C GLU A 550 -33.52 34.95 -25.00
N GLY A 551 -33.32 36.27 -24.87
CA GLY A 551 -33.06 36.91 -23.57
C GLY A 551 -32.66 38.40 -23.64
N ALA A 552 -33.18 39.14 -24.61
CA ALA A 552 -32.76 40.50 -24.90
C ALA A 552 -33.39 41.55 -23.96
N ALA A 553 -33.17 41.42 -22.67
CA ALA A 553 -33.69 42.37 -21.69
C ALA A 553 -32.75 43.58 -21.52
N GLY A 554 -31.43 43.43 -21.67
CA GLY A 554 -30.49 44.52 -21.44
C GLY A 554 -30.71 45.15 -20.05
N TYR A 555 -30.90 46.47 -19.99
CA TYR A 555 -31.25 47.16 -18.73
C TYR A 555 -32.69 46.90 -18.26
N ARG A 556 -33.60 46.42 -19.13
CA ARG A 556 -35.00 46.11 -18.76
C ARG A 556 -35.14 44.88 -17.85
N HIS A 557 -34.06 44.12 -17.69
CA HIS A 557 -33.94 43.05 -16.70
C HIS A 557 -33.97 43.60 -15.27
N PHE A 558 -33.58 44.87 -15.09
CA PHE A 558 -33.51 45.50 -13.79
C PHE A 558 -34.80 46.27 -13.47
N CYS A 559 -35.12 46.36 -12.19
CA CYS A 559 -36.27 47.06 -11.65
C CYS A 559 -36.10 48.59 -11.80
N GLU A 560 -37.14 49.27 -12.29
CA GLU A 560 -37.17 50.73 -12.46
C GLU A 560 -37.99 51.44 -11.37
N HIS A 561 -38.64 50.70 -10.46
CA HIS A 561 -39.42 51.28 -9.37
C HIS A 561 -38.54 52.02 -8.36
N PHE A 562 -38.96 53.24 -8.01
CA PHE A 562 -38.33 54.07 -6.99
C PHE A 562 -38.45 53.43 -5.60
N ARG A 563 -37.36 53.44 -4.82
CA ARG A 563 -37.33 52.84 -3.49
C ARG A 563 -37.10 53.91 -2.42
N PRO A 564 -38.00 54.09 -1.44
CA PRO A 564 -37.84 55.06 -0.36
C PRO A 564 -36.65 54.78 0.56
N THR A 565 -36.21 53.52 0.65
CA THR A 565 -35.02 53.10 1.41
C THR A 565 -34.07 52.35 0.47
N ALA A 566 -32.84 52.83 0.35
CA ALA A 566 -31.82 52.16 -0.47
C ALA A 566 -31.56 50.72 0.03
N GLY A 567 -31.48 49.76 -0.90
CA GLY A 567 -31.10 48.36 -0.62
C GLY A 567 -32.22 47.35 -0.34
N LYS A 568 -33.48 47.77 -0.08
CA LYS A 568 -34.60 46.83 0.12
C LYS A 568 -35.09 46.24 -1.21
N LYS A 569 -35.49 44.95 -1.25
CA LYS A 569 -36.12 44.32 -2.44
C LYS A 569 -37.38 45.07 -2.85
N CYS A 570 -37.66 45.13 -4.16
CA CYS A 570 -38.91 45.70 -4.67
C CYS A 570 -40.09 44.82 -4.26
N THR A 571 -41.19 45.44 -3.82
CA THR A 571 -42.44 44.76 -3.49
C THR A 571 -43.41 44.67 -4.69
N GLU A 572 -43.12 45.42 -5.76
CA GLU A 572 -44.00 45.56 -6.94
C GLU A 572 -43.56 44.69 -8.12
N CYS A 573 -42.33 44.17 -8.12
CA CYS A 573 -41.85 43.27 -9.17
C CYS A 573 -40.71 42.34 -8.71
N GLU A 574 -40.48 41.28 -9.47
CA GLU A 574 -39.42 40.30 -9.25
C GLU A 574 -38.12 40.61 -10.03
N LYS A 575 -38.01 41.81 -10.63
CA LYS A 575 -36.83 42.21 -11.41
C LYS A 575 -35.61 42.46 -10.52
N CYS A 576 -34.41 42.20 -11.06
CA CYS A 576 -33.15 42.39 -10.34
C CYS A 576 -32.86 43.87 -10.06
N ASP A 577 -32.09 44.15 -9.01
CA ASP A 577 -31.67 45.51 -8.69
C ASP A 577 -30.34 45.84 -9.39
N LEU A 578 -30.26 47.02 -10.01
CA LEU A 578 -29.09 47.44 -10.79
C LEU A 578 -27.90 47.82 -9.89
N TYR A 579 -28.16 48.41 -8.72
CA TYR A 579 -27.14 49.00 -7.84
C TYR A 579 -27.06 48.37 -6.46
N ARG A 580 -27.87 47.34 -6.18
CA ARG A 580 -27.73 46.59 -4.93
C ARG A 580 -26.36 45.91 -4.86
N GLU A 581 -25.68 46.17 -3.74
CA GLU A 581 -24.54 45.39 -3.28
C GLU A 581 -25.09 44.26 -2.38
N GLU A 582 -24.72 43.02 -2.67
CA GLU A 582 -24.96 41.90 -1.76
C GLU A 582 -23.82 41.86 -0.73
N ASP A 583 -24.11 41.48 0.52
CA ASP A 583 -23.06 41.16 1.48
C ASP A 583 -22.32 39.92 0.98
N GLU A 584 -21.19 40.14 0.31
CA GLU A 584 -20.38 39.08 -0.27
C GLU A 584 -19.88 38.13 0.83
N ASP A 585 -19.54 38.66 2.00
CA ASP A 585 -19.09 37.90 3.17
C ASP A 585 -20.18 36.95 3.69
N GLU A 586 -21.42 37.41 3.76
CA GLU A 586 -22.55 36.60 4.20
C GLU A 586 -22.90 35.53 3.16
N ALA A 587 -22.86 35.87 1.87
CA ALA A 587 -23.07 34.91 0.79
C ALA A 587 -21.99 33.81 0.78
N VAL A 588 -20.74 34.16 1.05
CA VAL A 588 -19.62 33.22 1.18
C VAL A 588 -19.80 32.31 2.39
N ARG A 589 -20.22 32.86 3.53
CA ARG A 589 -20.48 32.09 4.75
C ARG A 589 -21.60 31.06 4.52
N GLN A 590 -22.74 31.50 3.99
CA GLN A 590 -23.88 30.62 3.68
C GLN A 590 -23.52 29.55 2.65
N ALA A 591 -22.77 29.90 1.60
CA ALA A 591 -22.32 28.93 0.61
C ALA A 591 -21.36 27.89 1.20
N GLY A 592 -20.48 28.30 2.11
CA GLY A 592 -19.59 27.39 2.83
C GLY A 592 -20.35 26.43 3.74
N GLU A 593 -21.29 26.93 4.54
CA GLU A 593 -22.11 26.11 5.45
C GLU A 593 -22.98 25.11 4.70
N LYS A 594 -23.61 25.54 3.59
CA LYS A 594 -24.40 24.66 2.75
C LYS A 594 -23.56 23.55 2.12
N ALA A 595 -22.37 23.91 1.60
CA ALA A 595 -21.46 22.93 1.02
C ALA A 595 -20.96 21.91 2.04
N GLU A 596 -20.70 22.33 3.27
CA GLU A 596 -20.33 21.45 4.38
C GLU A 596 -21.48 20.47 4.73
N GLN A 597 -22.72 20.96 4.80
CA GLN A 597 -23.91 20.12 5.05
C GLN A 597 -24.13 19.10 3.93
N ASP A 598 -24.11 19.56 2.67
CA ASP A 598 -24.29 18.70 1.50
C ASP A 598 -23.18 17.64 1.40
N TRP A 599 -21.93 18.01 1.71
CA TRP A 599 -20.81 17.07 1.76
C TRP A 599 -20.99 16.02 2.85
N ARG A 600 -21.38 16.43 4.08
CA ARG A 600 -21.63 15.49 5.19
C ARG A 600 -22.74 14.49 4.85
N HIS A 601 -23.81 14.96 4.20
CA HIS A 601 -24.91 14.09 3.78
C HIS A 601 -24.50 13.12 2.67
N ARG A 602 -23.65 13.56 1.73
CA ARG A 602 -23.15 12.70 0.64
C ARG A 602 -22.21 11.60 1.14
N GLU A 603 -21.32 11.93 2.07
CA GLU A 603 -20.32 11.01 2.63
C GLU A 603 -20.86 10.19 3.83
N GLY A 604 -22.12 10.40 4.24
CA GLY A 604 -22.72 9.70 5.39
C GLY A 604 -22.13 10.11 6.76
N MET A 605 -21.45 11.24 6.85
CA MET A 605 -20.70 11.71 8.03
C MET A 605 -21.50 12.71 8.88
N VAL A 606 -22.82 12.53 8.96
CA VAL A 606 -23.70 13.41 9.75
C VAL A 606 -23.52 13.10 11.24
N GLY A 607 -23.02 14.08 12.02
CA GLY A 607 -22.86 13.96 13.48
C GLY A 607 -21.51 13.39 13.97
N VAL A 608 -20.56 13.12 13.07
CA VAL A 608 -19.20 12.68 13.44
C VAL A 608 -18.39 13.87 13.97
N LYS A 609 -18.05 13.82 15.26
CA LYS A 609 -17.19 14.81 15.94
C LYS A 609 -15.73 14.68 15.48
N GLY A 610 -15.02 15.80 15.32
CA GLY A 610 -13.59 15.85 14.99
C GLY A 610 -13.26 16.37 13.57
N LEU A 611 -14.25 16.58 12.71
CA LEU A 611 -14.06 17.19 11.38
C LEU A 611 -14.21 18.71 11.39
N GLU A 612 -14.71 19.31 12.48
CA GLU A 612 -15.04 20.74 12.56
C GLU A 612 -13.80 21.65 12.46
N GLY A 613 -12.62 21.14 12.86
CA GLY A 613 -11.36 21.87 12.76
C GLY A 613 -10.81 21.99 11.32
N ALA A 614 -11.28 21.17 10.38
CA ALA A 614 -10.80 21.15 9.00
C ALA A 614 -11.27 22.38 8.19
N VAL A 615 -12.44 22.90 8.52
CA VAL A 615 -13.11 24.01 7.82
C VAL A 615 -13.00 25.28 8.68
N GLY A 616 -11.78 25.59 9.14
CA GLY A 616 -11.43 26.83 9.83
C GLY A 616 -12.55 27.42 10.68
N ASN A 617 -12.89 26.79 11.81
CA ASN A 617 -13.64 27.32 12.95
C ASN A 617 -14.59 28.53 12.66
N ILE A 618 -15.64 28.33 11.86
CA ILE A 618 -16.75 29.31 11.71
C ILE A 618 -17.89 29.04 12.72
N GLY A 619 -17.90 27.87 13.36
CA GLY A 619 -18.73 27.60 14.52
C GLY A 619 -17.82 27.31 15.70
N GLY A 620 -17.57 28.30 16.55
CA GLY A 620 -16.97 28.03 17.85
C GLY A 620 -17.78 26.92 18.51
N ALA A 621 -17.15 25.76 18.73
CA ALA A 621 -17.75 24.65 19.46
C ALA A 621 -18.47 25.23 20.67
N GLY A 622 -19.75 24.91 20.84
CA GLY A 622 -20.54 25.35 21.98
C GLY A 622 -19.74 25.04 23.23
N GLY A 623 -19.10 26.06 23.81
CA GLY A 623 -18.21 25.87 24.93
C GLY A 623 -18.99 25.29 26.11
N TRP A 624 -18.30 24.72 27.08
CA TRP A 624 -18.89 24.29 28.36
C TRP A 624 -19.89 25.32 28.93
N TRP A 625 -19.64 26.62 28.72
CA TRP A 625 -20.54 27.73 29.04
C TRP A 625 -21.93 27.66 28.36
N HIS A 626 -22.00 27.26 27.09
CA HIS A 626 -23.24 27.14 26.34
C HIS A 626 -24.05 25.90 26.76
N GLU A 627 -23.41 24.83 27.22
CA GLU A 627 -24.09 23.66 27.82
C GLU A 627 -24.56 23.96 29.24
N PHE A 628 -23.74 24.67 30.02
CA PHE A 628 -24.08 25.15 31.36
C PHE A 628 -25.30 26.07 31.34
N LEU A 629 -25.35 27.03 30.42
CA LEU A 629 -26.50 27.94 30.22
C LEU A 629 -27.78 27.23 29.74
N ARG A 630 -27.66 26.04 29.14
CA ARG A 630 -28.81 25.21 28.70
C ARG A 630 -29.30 24.23 29.78
N GLY A 631 -28.69 24.24 30.97
CA GLY A 631 -29.08 23.36 32.09
C GLY A 631 -28.72 21.89 31.91
N GLN A 632 -27.87 21.55 30.94
CA GLN A 632 -27.45 20.17 30.64
C GLN A 632 -26.14 19.79 31.33
N TRP A 633 -25.99 20.11 32.62
CA TRP A 633 -24.76 19.81 33.37
C TRP A 633 -24.96 18.65 34.34
N THR A 634 -23.92 17.82 34.46
CA THR A 634 -23.83 16.76 35.47
C THR A 634 -22.65 17.04 36.39
N VAL A 635 -22.72 16.57 37.64
CA VAL A 635 -21.60 16.71 38.60
C VAL A 635 -20.33 16.08 38.03
N GLN A 636 -20.42 14.90 37.40
CA GLN A 636 -19.29 14.26 36.73
C GLN A 636 -18.76 15.11 35.57
N GLY A 637 -19.63 15.74 34.76
CA GLY A 637 -19.22 16.62 33.67
C GLY A 637 -18.39 17.83 34.15
N ILE A 638 -18.74 18.42 35.30
CA ILE A 638 -17.98 19.52 35.91
C ILE A 638 -16.62 19.04 36.41
N VAL A 639 -16.56 17.86 37.04
CA VAL A 639 -15.31 17.25 37.52
C VAL A 639 -14.40 16.89 36.34
N ASN A 640 -14.93 16.27 35.29
CA ASN A 640 -14.21 15.95 34.05
C ASN A 640 -13.59 17.20 33.41
N TRP A 641 -14.37 18.29 33.30
CA TRP A 641 -13.90 19.55 32.75
C TRP A 641 -12.77 20.16 33.59
N SER A 642 -12.92 20.13 34.92
CA SER A 642 -11.94 20.67 35.87
C SER A 642 -10.64 19.86 35.86
N VAL A 643 -10.74 18.53 35.94
CA VAL A 643 -9.59 17.61 35.91
C VAL A 643 -8.86 17.70 34.56
N GLY A 644 -9.56 17.70 33.43
CA GLY A 644 -8.93 17.81 32.11
C GLY A 644 -8.15 19.11 31.87
N ARG A 645 -8.47 20.19 32.61
CA ARG A 645 -7.79 21.49 32.48
C ARG A 645 -6.62 21.64 33.46
N CYS A 646 -6.75 21.04 34.65
CA CYS A 646 -5.81 21.20 35.77
C CYS A 646 -4.84 20.04 35.95
N VAL A 647 -5.15 18.83 35.47
CA VAL A 647 -4.36 17.62 35.69
C VAL A 647 -3.71 17.16 34.39
N ILE A 648 -2.44 16.77 34.48
CA ILE A 648 -1.69 16.08 33.43
C ILE A 648 -1.49 14.66 33.92
N VAL A 649 -1.89 13.68 33.11
CA VAL A 649 -1.58 12.27 33.35
C VAL A 649 -0.23 11.98 32.68
N GLU A 650 0.72 11.48 33.45
CA GLU A 650 2.00 11.00 32.92
C GLU A 650 1.75 9.62 32.31
N GLU A 651 2.02 9.45 31.02
CA GLU A 651 1.79 8.17 30.32
C GLU A 651 2.56 7.03 31.01
N VAL A 652 1.90 5.86 31.09
CA VAL A 652 2.52 4.56 31.37
C VAL A 652 2.99 3.94 30.08
#